data_AF-A0A8T0HYC7-F1
#
_entry.id   AF-A0A8T0HYC7-F1
#
_cell.length_a   1.000
_cell.length_b   1.000
_cell.length_c   1.000
_cell.angle_alpha   90.00
_cell.angle_beta   90.00
_cell.angle_gamma   90.00
#
_symmetry.space_group_name_H-M   'P 1'
#
loop_
_entity.id
_entity.type
_entity.pdbx_description
1 polymer ?
#
loop_
_entity_poly.entity_id
_entity_poly.type
_entity_poly.pdbx_seq_one_letter_code
_entity_poly.pdbx_strand_id
1 'polypeptide(L)'
;MKRPRESEADGRADDIPESSRVRDVQHRSDGGMDDPLIECKHRIFLSHSGAQKDFVEILCEALENHGRFPFFDRRHSSLPKGESFPERILAAARQCQMGVVVVSEEYFMSKWPMIELDAFVQTRLKQEEQQSETKLKILPLFYKLSLAEFENEERRAAWYSKWEDLAKEDKRINISSWKDSLRQLKRFNGIEYHHNMSLMAYRDEIKDSICNEVPPDVKWDDSHVQGGAKLCQVIQEAISGIQPLKQYGVRVVGVYGVGGMGKTTLCKILCNKFCEKSHVKSSHVELGSKSSTELLKEVLKDLTNNDHDFVNGLIEDKCWDFLKATCKHKIFLAIDNVWPDPKSREEAKKYLKLGKEVHKESVVIVTSRALETLTSLGVSKKDCFAMPSLEKEDAEKLFLYHATSGNRVLNENDKHAIKKCIDLCYFSTGGHYLPLALKALGLQLGCIDKRPSEWVKALKEVKDFNPLKDEENPVFGILRTSFDSLKSTEQDLFMDLVVFTPMHSKVDEEGLSFGLMDWLAVVHNQSLQEIGNRVQRLKERGLVEDVDMGAQHVYMHDLYREFANLEASGKLKDLDFKKRKWAYYENSYPTECLKMMPSRGRWQNLTRFGIEEEWEEKPRRLERIKWSYLSDVVVLKLWCDGKHPGDLDLKGLRCLKSLDLVNVCPLDIRDGLQNLEHLVYFKWVFRNDVFLEKLPASLEVLLLEGSYRMFSLGSGVFDLCFNLAKLELRDCRAGNLDFRNCSSLQRLQLFDLHHPDLEACVSELSLDGLQDLSKLTVFRWKRRHFVDSWGSLDMWSPMWFNHRLQCQLPASLRVLRIVEDVSLRSDVFARCTKLRKVYLGLCRAESLDLRNCTSLESLEICNLYQSKEQSFIAVTEASLERLDDLTERDIGNPIKLPVSLEVLRAWSVRIPFVSGAFKLCVNLTKLELRNCVAGNYLDFRNCSSLESLEILGLHPISEGALVLSLDGLQDLRNLTVFRWKFYNVHDKVYSYELECQLPASLQVLEIYENVCLRSNVFARCTKLSELNLTSCHATSLNLRNCNALQRVGLEKVEGLRTLSGLSSSAATIEKLKVNGCDTLDRIPGLDQLVGLRDLRLRNLCSIRNLRLSKIGCLTNLEELYLDGTNVEHLEEDVPTLAAYWPRLKWGSLVNT
;
A
#
# COMPACT_ATOMS: atom_id res chain seq x y z
N MET A 1 65.86 -19.25 -26.30
CA MET A 1 66.70 -18.73 -25.19
C MET A 1 65.80 -17.85 -24.33
N LYS A 2 65.74 -17.85 -22.99
CA LYS A 2 66.18 -18.70 -21.86
C LYS A 2 65.07 -18.51 -20.78
N ARG A 3 64.74 -19.36 -19.82
CA ARG A 3 64.87 -20.80 -19.49
C ARG A 3 63.80 -21.08 -18.37
N PRO A 4 63.55 -22.32 -17.89
CA PRO A 4 62.19 -22.73 -17.45
C PRO A 4 62.13 -23.33 -16.02
N ARG A 5 61.06 -24.11 -15.74
CA ARG A 5 60.85 -25.12 -14.66
C ARG A 5 60.38 -24.60 -13.28
N GLU A 6 60.00 -25.43 -12.30
CA GLU A 6 59.82 -26.91 -12.14
C GLU A 6 58.42 -27.15 -11.48
N SER A 7 57.50 -28.10 -11.76
CA SER A 7 57.26 -29.14 -12.79
C SER A 7 57.22 -30.64 -12.39
N GLU A 8 56.44 -31.04 -11.36
CA GLU A 8 56.20 -32.44 -10.90
C GLU A 8 54.83 -32.58 -10.17
N ALA A 9 54.30 -33.76 -9.80
CA ALA A 9 53.92 -34.99 -10.54
C ALA A 9 53.35 -36.05 -9.54
N ASP A 10 52.35 -36.84 -9.95
CA ASP A 10 51.76 -38.01 -9.22
C ASP A 10 51.23 -37.77 -7.77
N GLY A 11 50.33 -38.59 -7.19
CA GLY A 11 49.58 -39.75 -7.69
C GLY A 11 49.38 -40.81 -6.59
N ARG A 12 48.21 -41.49 -6.57
CA ARG A 12 47.74 -42.52 -5.58
C ARG A 12 47.10 -41.96 -4.28
N ALA A 13 46.13 -42.62 -3.63
CA ALA A 13 45.21 -43.69 -4.05
C ALA A 13 44.05 -43.92 -3.02
N ASP A 14 43.05 -44.71 -3.45
CA ASP A 14 42.14 -45.60 -2.70
C ASP A 14 41.12 -45.06 -1.64
N ASP A 15 39.85 -45.03 -2.10
CA ASP A 15 38.70 -45.83 -1.58
C ASP A 15 37.68 -45.36 -0.49
N ILE A 16 36.46 -45.95 -0.63
CA ILE A 16 35.28 -46.08 0.26
C ILE A 16 34.45 -44.81 0.65
N PRO A 17 33.09 -44.81 0.62
CA PRO A 17 32.15 -45.23 -0.46
C PRO A 17 31.01 -44.21 -0.75
N GLU A 18 30.10 -44.52 -1.69
CA GLU A 18 28.82 -43.82 -1.91
C GLU A 18 27.82 -43.95 -0.72
N SER A 19 26.95 -42.93 -0.49
CA SER A 19 25.47 -43.14 -0.45
C SER A 19 24.64 -41.87 -0.14
N SER A 20 24.14 -41.18 -1.17
CA SER A 20 22.90 -40.38 -1.09
C SER A 20 22.41 -39.94 -2.48
N ARG A 21 21.68 -40.83 -3.19
CA ARG A 21 21.05 -40.49 -4.47
C ARG A 21 19.84 -39.58 -4.25
N VAL A 22 20.05 -38.27 -4.24
CA VAL A 22 19.01 -37.31 -4.64
C VAL A 22 18.62 -37.68 -6.07
N ARG A 23 17.32 -37.88 -6.33
CA ARG A 23 16.84 -38.21 -7.69
C ARG A 23 16.56 -36.93 -8.45
N ASP A 24 17.06 -36.88 -9.68
CA ASP A 24 16.82 -35.79 -10.61
C ASP A 24 15.32 -35.62 -10.87
N VAL A 25 14.80 -34.42 -10.58
CA VAL A 25 13.64 -33.89 -11.32
C VAL A 25 14.21 -33.27 -12.59
N GLN A 26 13.73 -33.72 -13.74
CA GLN A 26 14.38 -33.46 -15.03
C GLN A 26 14.36 -31.96 -15.38
N HIS A 27 15.53 -31.33 -15.40
CA HIS A 27 15.72 -30.10 -16.19
C HIS A 27 15.45 -30.42 -17.67
N ARG A 28 14.35 -29.90 -18.20
CA ARG A 28 14.25 -29.64 -19.64
C ARG A 28 14.88 -28.28 -19.90
N SER A 29 16.05 -28.28 -20.52
CA SER A 29 16.67 -27.09 -21.07
C SER A 29 15.91 -26.65 -22.32
N ASP A 30 15.25 -25.49 -22.27
CA ASP A 30 14.92 -24.72 -23.46
C ASP A 30 15.10 -23.22 -23.17
N GLY A 31 15.44 -22.44 -24.18
CA GLY A 31 16.07 -21.12 -23.99
C GLY A 31 15.09 -19.96 -23.73
N GLY A 32 14.98 -19.52 -22.48
CA GLY A 32 14.33 -18.26 -22.11
C GLY A 32 14.95 -17.65 -20.85
N MET A 33 14.97 -16.31 -20.74
CA MET A 33 15.28 -15.64 -19.48
C MET A 33 14.00 -15.58 -18.64
N ASP A 34 13.98 -16.33 -17.54
CA ASP A 34 12.95 -16.21 -16.51
C ASP A 34 13.19 -14.94 -15.69
N ASP A 35 12.55 -13.86 -16.11
CA ASP A 35 12.36 -12.63 -15.33
C ASP A 35 11.51 -12.94 -14.08
N PRO A 36 11.66 -12.25 -12.93
CA PRO A 36 10.96 -12.61 -11.70
C PRO A 36 9.45 -12.44 -11.89
N LEU A 37 8.73 -13.58 -11.86
CA LEU A 37 7.32 -13.68 -12.23
C LEU A 37 6.43 -12.67 -11.48
N ILE A 38 5.84 -11.73 -12.22
CA ILE A 38 4.78 -10.85 -11.71
C ILE A 38 3.56 -11.72 -11.40
N GLU A 39 3.30 -11.91 -10.11
CA GLU A 39 2.14 -12.65 -9.59
C GLU A 39 0.89 -11.74 -9.58
N CYS A 40 -0.05 -12.00 -10.48
CA CYS A 40 -1.33 -11.32 -10.56
C CYS A 40 -2.40 -12.04 -9.73
N LYS A 41 -3.05 -11.28 -8.84
CA LYS A 41 -4.01 -11.82 -7.86
C LYS A 41 -5.47 -11.79 -8.34
N HIS A 42 -5.73 -11.40 -9.59
CA HIS A 42 -7.08 -11.22 -10.13
C HIS A 42 -7.60 -12.48 -10.82
N ARG A 43 -8.67 -13.09 -10.28
CA ARG A 43 -9.29 -14.30 -10.84
C ARG A 43 -10.09 -14.04 -12.13
N ILE A 44 -10.62 -12.83 -12.28
CA ILE A 44 -11.41 -12.41 -13.44
C ILE A 44 -10.67 -11.29 -14.15
N PHE A 45 -10.59 -11.32 -15.48
CA PHE A 45 -10.11 -10.21 -16.29
C PHE A 45 -11.28 -9.67 -17.12
N LEU A 46 -11.61 -8.39 -16.99
CA LEU A 46 -12.60 -7.72 -17.83
C LEU A 46 -11.88 -7.15 -19.06
N SER A 47 -11.92 -7.86 -20.19
CA SER A 47 -11.33 -7.41 -21.44
C SER A 47 -12.36 -6.64 -22.26
N HIS A 48 -12.05 -5.39 -22.61
CA HIS A 48 -13.01 -4.48 -23.25
C HIS A 48 -12.35 -3.35 -24.04
N SER A 49 -13.03 -2.87 -25.07
CA SER A 49 -12.64 -1.63 -25.76
C SER A 49 -12.86 -0.40 -24.88
N GLY A 50 -12.16 0.70 -25.20
CA GLY A 50 -12.42 2.01 -24.60
C GLY A 50 -13.80 2.62 -24.94
N ALA A 51 -14.64 1.95 -25.74
CA ALA A 51 -16.03 2.33 -25.97
C ALA A 51 -17.00 1.71 -24.93
N GLN A 52 -16.66 0.56 -24.37
CA GLN A 52 -17.50 -0.20 -23.43
C GLN A 52 -17.27 0.18 -21.97
N LYS A 53 -16.30 1.06 -21.70
CA LYS A 53 -15.71 1.28 -20.37
C LYS A 53 -16.71 1.70 -19.28
N ASP A 54 -17.76 2.43 -19.63
CA ASP A 54 -18.78 2.86 -18.67
C ASP A 54 -19.79 1.74 -18.33
N PHE A 55 -20.04 0.81 -19.26
CA PHE A 55 -20.77 -0.43 -18.96
C PHE A 55 -19.91 -1.38 -18.11
N VAL A 56 -18.61 -1.45 -18.40
CA VAL A 56 -17.65 -2.29 -17.66
C VAL A 56 -17.40 -1.76 -16.26
N GLU A 57 -17.42 -0.44 -16.03
CA GLU A 57 -17.44 0.15 -14.68
C GLU A 57 -18.64 -0.37 -13.87
N ILE A 58 -19.85 -0.29 -14.43
CA ILE A 58 -21.08 -0.74 -13.78
C ILE A 58 -21.08 -2.27 -13.53
N LEU A 59 -20.46 -3.06 -14.42
CA LEU A 59 -20.27 -4.49 -14.22
C LEU A 59 -19.20 -4.79 -13.16
N CYS A 60 -18.10 -4.02 -13.14
CA CYS A 60 -17.04 -4.12 -12.14
C CYS A 60 -17.59 -3.81 -10.74
N GLU A 61 -18.30 -2.68 -10.57
CA GLU A 61 -18.99 -2.34 -9.33
C GLU A 61 -19.97 -3.44 -8.89
N ALA A 62 -20.71 -4.04 -9.83
CA ALA A 62 -21.62 -5.14 -9.52
C ALA A 62 -20.87 -6.38 -9.01
N LEU A 63 -19.75 -6.75 -9.64
CA LEU A 63 -18.90 -7.87 -9.19
C LEU A 63 -18.22 -7.58 -7.84
N GLU A 64 -17.72 -6.36 -7.62
CA GLU A 64 -17.10 -5.93 -6.36
C GLU A 64 -18.10 -5.98 -5.19
N ASN A 65 -19.35 -5.58 -5.43
CA ASN A 65 -20.45 -5.72 -4.47
C ASN A 65 -20.91 -7.18 -4.23
N HIS A 66 -20.31 -8.15 -4.93
CA HIS A 66 -20.46 -9.59 -4.76
C HIS A 66 -19.08 -10.27 -4.48
N GLY A 67 -18.13 -9.53 -3.90
CA GLY A 67 -16.85 -10.07 -3.43
C GLY A 67 -15.90 -10.52 -4.53
N ARG A 68 -16.01 -9.97 -5.74
CA ARG A 68 -15.15 -10.29 -6.89
C ARG A 68 -14.48 -9.02 -7.40
N PHE A 69 -13.16 -8.98 -7.39
CA PHE A 69 -12.33 -7.82 -7.72
C PHE A 69 -11.60 -8.08 -9.04
N PRO A 70 -12.29 -7.93 -10.19
CA PRO A 70 -11.70 -8.21 -11.49
C PRO A 70 -10.51 -7.29 -11.80
N PHE A 71 -9.61 -7.74 -12.66
CA PHE A 71 -8.66 -6.86 -13.32
C PHE A 71 -9.44 -5.88 -14.22
N PHE A 72 -9.33 -4.59 -13.92
CA PHE A 72 -9.96 -3.50 -14.66
C PHE A 72 -9.05 -2.27 -14.60
N ASP A 73 -8.72 -1.68 -15.76
CA ASP A 73 -7.63 -0.71 -15.91
C ASP A 73 -7.80 0.62 -15.13
N ARG A 74 -9.02 0.96 -14.69
CA ARG A 74 -9.31 2.11 -13.80
C ARG A 74 -8.96 1.83 -12.33
N ARG A 75 -8.76 0.58 -11.91
CA ARG A 75 -8.47 0.23 -10.51
C ARG A 75 -6.95 0.24 -10.25
N HIS A 76 -6.53 0.95 -9.21
CA HIS A 76 -5.11 1.08 -8.85
C HIS A 76 -4.45 -0.26 -8.46
N SER A 77 -5.24 -1.21 -7.93
CA SER A 77 -4.82 -2.60 -7.66
C SER A 77 -4.44 -3.36 -8.94
N SER A 78 -5.19 -3.17 -10.03
CA SER A 78 -4.89 -3.74 -11.35
C SER A 78 -3.62 -3.12 -11.92
N LEU A 79 -3.50 -1.79 -11.88
CA LEU A 79 -2.38 -1.04 -12.46
C LEU A 79 -1.82 0.04 -11.49
N PRO A 80 -0.75 -0.30 -10.75
CA PRO A 80 -0.01 0.67 -9.94
C PRO A 80 0.69 1.73 -10.79
N LYS A 81 0.71 2.97 -10.27
CA LYS A 81 1.29 4.13 -10.96
C LYS A 81 2.82 4.01 -10.97
N GLY A 82 3.39 3.81 -12.16
CA GLY A 82 4.84 3.68 -12.37
C GLY A 82 5.31 2.27 -12.76
N GLU A 83 4.41 1.27 -12.79
CA GLU A 83 4.73 -0.07 -13.29
C GLU A 83 4.58 -0.21 -14.82
N SER A 84 5.16 -1.29 -15.36
CA SER A 84 5.07 -1.64 -16.78
C SER A 84 3.67 -2.12 -17.18
N PHE A 85 2.90 -1.20 -17.78
CA PHE A 85 1.54 -1.42 -18.27
C PHE A 85 1.41 -2.68 -19.17
N PRO A 86 2.29 -2.95 -20.17
CA PRO A 86 2.15 -4.12 -21.04
C PRO A 86 2.32 -5.47 -20.33
N GLU A 87 3.32 -5.58 -19.46
CA GLU A 87 3.68 -6.86 -18.83
C GLU A 87 2.67 -7.26 -17.76
N ARG A 88 2.18 -6.30 -16.96
CA ARG A 88 1.18 -6.57 -15.93
C ARG A 88 -0.19 -6.97 -16.51
N ILE A 89 -0.61 -6.35 -17.62
CA ILE A 89 -1.81 -6.76 -18.37
C ILE A 89 -1.67 -8.19 -18.90
N LEU A 90 -0.54 -8.50 -19.54
CA LEU A 90 -0.29 -9.83 -20.09
C LEU A 90 -0.13 -10.91 -19.02
N ALA A 91 0.48 -10.61 -17.87
CA ALA A 91 0.53 -11.50 -16.71
C ALA A 91 -0.89 -11.77 -16.19
N ALA A 92 -1.70 -10.73 -15.98
CA ALA A 92 -3.08 -10.85 -15.53
C ALA A 92 -3.95 -11.68 -16.50
N ALA A 93 -3.87 -11.43 -17.81
CA ALA A 93 -4.64 -12.18 -18.80
C ALA A 93 -4.24 -13.66 -18.88
N ARG A 94 -2.95 -14.00 -18.63
CA ARG A 94 -2.45 -15.39 -18.64
C ARG A 94 -2.73 -16.14 -17.32
N GLN A 95 -2.87 -15.43 -16.21
CA GLN A 95 -3.02 -16.02 -14.87
C GLN A 95 -4.48 -16.04 -14.36
N CYS A 96 -5.40 -15.30 -14.99
CA CYS A 96 -6.80 -15.28 -14.57
C CYS A 96 -7.51 -16.64 -14.78
N GLN A 97 -8.51 -16.91 -13.92
CA GLN A 97 -9.40 -18.06 -14.04
C GLN A 97 -10.48 -17.84 -15.11
N MET A 98 -10.93 -16.61 -15.31
CA MET A 98 -11.91 -16.25 -16.35
C MET A 98 -11.53 -14.96 -17.09
N GLY A 99 -11.31 -15.08 -18.40
CA GLY A 99 -11.25 -13.96 -19.33
C GLY A 99 -12.67 -13.62 -19.82
N VAL A 100 -13.21 -12.50 -19.36
CA VAL A 100 -14.51 -11.98 -19.79
C VAL A 100 -14.27 -11.08 -21.00
N VAL A 101 -14.73 -11.52 -22.15
CA VAL A 101 -14.51 -10.88 -23.46
C VAL A 101 -15.77 -10.11 -23.82
N VAL A 102 -15.76 -8.79 -23.66
CA VAL A 102 -16.93 -7.98 -24.03
C VAL A 102 -16.99 -7.83 -25.56
N VAL A 103 -17.55 -8.83 -26.23
CA VAL A 103 -17.70 -8.92 -27.69
C VAL A 103 -18.53 -7.76 -28.22
N SER A 104 -17.92 -6.94 -29.07
CA SER A 104 -18.56 -5.90 -29.86
C SER A 104 -17.75 -5.60 -31.12
N GLU A 105 -18.27 -4.76 -32.01
CA GLU A 105 -17.54 -4.29 -33.20
C GLU A 105 -16.29 -3.49 -32.78
N GLU A 106 -16.45 -2.66 -31.74
CA GLU A 106 -15.43 -1.83 -31.13
C GLU A 106 -14.33 -2.65 -30.43
N TYR A 107 -14.67 -3.86 -29.94
CA TYR A 107 -13.72 -4.80 -29.33
C TYR A 107 -12.71 -5.32 -30.35
N PHE A 108 -13.19 -5.94 -31.44
CA PHE A 108 -12.31 -6.54 -32.46
C PHE A 108 -11.49 -5.51 -33.22
N MET A 109 -11.93 -4.26 -33.25
CA MET A 109 -11.18 -3.15 -33.86
C MET A 109 -10.12 -2.54 -32.93
N SER A 110 -10.13 -2.88 -31.63
CA SER A 110 -9.21 -2.35 -30.61
C SER A 110 -7.97 -3.22 -30.41
N LYS A 111 -6.77 -2.60 -30.42
CA LYS A 111 -5.48 -3.30 -30.29
C LYS A 111 -5.31 -4.08 -28.97
N TRP A 112 -5.52 -3.45 -27.82
CA TRP A 112 -5.29 -4.08 -26.51
C TRP A 112 -6.23 -5.25 -26.22
N PRO A 113 -7.56 -5.14 -26.44
CA PRO A 113 -8.47 -6.28 -26.25
C PRO A 113 -8.15 -7.48 -27.16
N MET A 114 -7.63 -7.24 -28.37
CA MET A 114 -7.14 -8.33 -29.22
C MET A 114 -5.85 -8.98 -28.72
N ILE A 115 -4.95 -8.24 -28.08
CA ILE A 115 -3.79 -8.80 -27.35
C ILE A 115 -4.26 -9.64 -26.15
N GLU A 116 -5.28 -9.18 -25.43
CA GLU A 116 -5.88 -9.88 -24.27
C GLU A 116 -6.61 -11.16 -24.70
N LEU A 117 -7.45 -11.11 -25.75
CA LEU A 117 -8.11 -12.29 -26.33
C LEU A 117 -7.11 -13.35 -26.77
N ASP A 118 -6.03 -12.93 -27.46
CA ASP A 118 -4.98 -13.85 -27.89
C ASP A 118 -4.24 -14.43 -26.68
N ALA A 119 -3.95 -13.63 -25.64
CA ALA A 119 -3.39 -14.14 -24.40
C ALA A 119 -4.29 -15.17 -23.70
N PHE A 120 -5.62 -14.94 -23.65
CA PHE A 120 -6.58 -15.92 -23.12
C PHE A 120 -6.55 -17.22 -23.93
N VAL A 121 -6.72 -17.15 -25.25
CA VAL A 121 -6.83 -18.34 -26.10
C VAL A 121 -5.52 -19.12 -26.15
N GLN A 122 -4.37 -18.46 -26.33
CA GLN A 122 -3.08 -19.14 -26.39
C GLN A 122 -2.70 -19.78 -25.04
N THR A 123 -3.11 -19.18 -23.91
CA THR A 123 -3.01 -19.82 -22.59
C THR A 123 -3.94 -21.03 -22.50
N ARG A 124 -5.19 -20.86 -22.96
CA ARG A 124 -6.23 -21.88 -22.89
C ARG A 124 -5.93 -23.12 -23.74
N LEU A 125 -5.32 -22.96 -24.91
CA LEU A 125 -4.87 -24.03 -25.79
C LEU A 125 -3.70 -24.82 -25.17
N LYS A 126 -2.70 -24.11 -24.63
CA LYS A 126 -1.57 -24.75 -23.91
C LYS A 126 -2.06 -25.61 -22.73
N GLN A 127 -3.10 -25.15 -22.01
CA GLN A 127 -3.74 -25.93 -20.94
C GLN A 127 -4.55 -27.15 -21.46
N GLU A 128 -4.93 -27.22 -22.74
CA GLU A 128 -5.47 -28.45 -23.35
C GLU A 128 -4.35 -29.42 -23.72
N GLU A 129 -3.29 -28.94 -24.37
CA GLU A 129 -2.12 -29.73 -24.75
C GLU A 129 -1.41 -30.35 -23.53
N GLN A 130 -1.27 -29.58 -22.45
CA GLN A 130 -0.68 -30.01 -21.17
C GLN A 130 -1.64 -30.79 -20.28
N GLN A 131 -2.89 -31.03 -20.72
CA GLN A 131 -3.93 -31.76 -19.99
C GLN A 131 -4.21 -31.20 -18.57
N SER A 132 -4.10 -29.88 -18.38
CA SER A 132 -4.29 -29.22 -17.09
C SER A 132 -5.70 -29.49 -16.51
N GLU A 133 -5.77 -29.82 -15.22
CA GLU A 133 -7.05 -30.05 -14.52
C GLU A 133 -7.91 -28.78 -14.45
N THR A 134 -7.26 -27.64 -14.18
CA THR A 134 -7.85 -26.30 -14.25
C THR A 134 -7.54 -25.66 -15.60
N LYS A 135 -8.55 -25.03 -16.20
CA LYS A 135 -8.50 -24.41 -17.53
C LYS A 135 -9.17 -23.04 -17.50
N LEU A 136 -8.55 -22.05 -18.14
CA LEU A 136 -9.06 -20.68 -18.24
C LEU A 136 -10.45 -20.68 -18.91
N LYS A 137 -11.44 -20.07 -18.27
CA LYS A 137 -12.77 -19.90 -18.87
C LYS A 137 -12.76 -18.63 -19.73
N ILE A 138 -13.21 -18.73 -20.98
CA ILE A 138 -13.43 -17.56 -21.82
C ILE A 138 -14.94 -17.36 -21.90
N LEU A 139 -15.42 -16.19 -21.48
CA LEU A 139 -16.85 -15.85 -21.47
C LEU A 139 -17.10 -14.69 -22.44
N PRO A 140 -17.60 -14.96 -23.66
CA PRO A 140 -18.01 -13.93 -24.61
C PRO A 140 -19.30 -13.25 -24.11
N LEU A 141 -19.28 -11.93 -24.01
CA LEU A 141 -20.47 -11.11 -23.74
C LEU A 141 -20.83 -10.37 -25.02
N PHE A 142 -21.82 -10.87 -25.76
CA PHE A 142 -22.29 -10.34 -27.04
C PHE A 142 -23.06 -9.04 -26.82
N TYR A 143 -22.30 -7.99 -26.48
CA TYR A 143 -22.76 -6.65 -26.15
C TYR A 143 -22.81 -5.82 -27.43
N LYS A 144 -24.01 -5.37 -27.81
CA LYS A 144 -24.21 -4.52 -29.00
C LYS A 144 -23.76 -5.14 -30.35
N LEU A 145 -23.45 -6.44 -30.39
CA LEU A 145 -23.12 -7.25 -31.57
C LEU A 145 -23.64 -8.67 -31.36
N SER A 146 -24.51 -9.18 -32.23
CA SER A 146 -25.13 -10.50 -32.11
C SER A 146 -24.23 -11.65 -32.59
N LEU A 147 -24.53 -12.90 -32.19
CA LEU A 147 -23.80 -14.08 -32.65
C LEU A 147 -23.80 -14.20 -34.18
N ALA A 148 -24.93 -13.95 -34.85
CA ALA A 148 -25.03 -14.02 -36.31
C ALA A 148 -24.16 -12.98 -37.03
N GLU A 149 -23.99 -11.79 -36.45
CA GLU A 149 -23.08 -10.77 -36.97
C GLU A 149 -21.61 -11.13 -36.71
N PHE A 150 -21.30 -11.72 -35.55
CA PHE A 150 -19.98 -12.27 -35.23
C PHE A 150 -19.60 -13.46 -36.13
N GLU A 151 -20.60 -14.23 -36.57
CA GLU A 151 -20.43 -15.34 -37.50
C GLU A 151 -20.18 -14.89 -38.95
N ASN A 152 -20.62 -13.70 -39.36
CA ASN A 152 -20.52 -13.21 -40.74
C ASN A 152 -19.07 -13.14 -41.25
N GLU A 153 -18.83 -13.63 -42.47
CA GLU A 153 -17.48 -13.76 -43.05
C GLU A 153 -16.89 -12.40 -43.47
N GLU A 154 -17.71 -11.47 -43.97
CA GLU A 154 -17.30 -10.14 -44.42
C GLU A 154 -16.89 -9.25 -43.23
N ARG A 155 -17.62 -9.33 -42.11
CA ARG A 155 -17.22 -8.66 -40.85
C ARG A 155 -15.87 -9.16 -40.36
N ARG A 156 -15.68 -10.49 -40.33
CA ARG A 156 -14.41 -11.10 -39.94
C ARG A 156 -13.27 -10.73 -40.90
N ALA A 157 -13.52 -10.64 -42.20
CA ALA A 157 -12.54 -10.14 -43.17
C ALA A 157 -12.12 -8.68 -42.92
N ALA A 158 -13.07 -7.79 -42.59
CA ALA A 158 -12.78 -6.41 -42.22
C ALA A 158 -11.91 -6.31 -40.96
N TRP A 159 -12.21 -7.10 -39.92
CA TRP A 159 -11.38 -7.18 -38.71
C TRP A 159 -9.96 -7.68 -39.02
N TYR A 160 -9.84 -8.75 -39.81
CA TYR A 160 -8.53 -9.26 -40.25
C TYR A 160 -7.69 -8.20 -40.99
N SER A 161 -8.31 -7.37 -41.83
CA SER A 161 -7.60 -6.26 -42.51
C SER A 161 -7.06 -5.23 -41.52
N LYS A 162 -7.88 -4.77 -40.55
CA LYS A 162 -7.45 -3.84 -39.50
C LYS A 162 -6.31 -4.42 -38.65
N TRP A 163 -6.30 -5.74 -38.43
CA TRP A 163 -5.21 -6.41 -37.70
C TRP A 163 -3.92 -6.53 -38.50
N GLU A 164 -4.02 -6.78 -39.81
CA GLU A 164 -2.86 -6.77 -40.70
C GLU A 164 -2.20 -5.39 -40.77
N ASP A 165 -2.96 -4.30 -40.64
CA ASP A 165 -2.40 -2.96 -40.48
C ASP A 165 -1.73 -2.75 -39.11
N LEU A 166 -2.42 -3.05 -38.00
CA LEU A 166 -1.86 -2.91 -36.65
C LEU A 166 -0.56 -3.72 -36.45
N ALA A 167 -0.45 -4.90 -37.08
CA ALA A 167 0.73 -5.75 -36.99
C ALA A 167 1.97 -5.22 -37.76
N LYS A 168 1.78 -4.28 -38.71
CA LYS A 168 2.90 -3.57 -39.35
C LYS A 168 3.56 -2.58 -38.37
N GLU A 169 2.78 -2.08 -37.41
CA GLU A 169 3.19 -1.06 -36.44
C GLU A 169 3.73 -1.65 -35.13
N ASP A 170 3.28 -2.84 -34.71
CA ASP A 170 3.71 -3.47 -33.46
C ASP A 170 4.05 -4.95 -33.62
N LYS A 171 5.35 -5.26 -33.53
CA LYS A 171 5.92 -6.60 -33.70
C LYS A 171 5.51 -7.62 -32.63
N ARG A 172 4.79 -7.20 -31.59
CA ARG A 172 4.17 -8.12 -30.60
C ARG A 172 2.88 -8.76 -31.12
N ILE A 173 2.30 -8.23 -32.19
CA ILE A 173 1.06 -8.74 -32.78
C ILE A 173 1.37 -9.87 -33.76
N ASN A 174 0.83 -11.06 -33.49
CA ASN A 174 0.87 -12.17 -34.43
C ASN A 174 -0.50 -12.35 -35.11
N ILE A 175 -0.61 -11.90 -36.37
CA ILE A 175 -1.83 -11.99 -37.19
C ILE A 175 -2.36 -13.43 -37.28
N SER A 176 -1.48 -14.45 -37.39
CA SER A 176 -1.94 -15.84 -37.49
C SER A 176 -2.49 -16.35 -36.16
N SER A 177 -1.91 -15.90 -35.04
CA SER A 177 -2.42 -16.18 -33.70
C SER A 177 -3.79 -15.55 -33.50
N TRP A 178 -3.95 -14.25 -33.80
CA TRP A 178 -5.24 -13.54 -33.69
C TRP A 178 -6.33 -14.15 -34.59
N LYS A 179 -5.98 -14.55 -35.82
CA LYS A 179 -6.89 -15.25 -36.73
C LYS A 179 -7.33 -16.61 -36.22
N ASP A 180 -6.49 -17.31 -35.45
CA ASP A 180 -6.92 -18.51 -34.75
C ASP A 180 -7.77 -18.15 -33.52
N SER A 181 -7.30 -17.23 -32.67
CA SER A 181 -7.98 -16.82 -31.43
C SER A 181 -9.43 -16.35 -31.65
N LEU A 182 -9.73 -15.70 -32.79
CA LEU A 182 -11.10 -15.38 -33.20
C LEU A 182 -11.94 -16.60 -33.60
N ARG A 183 -11.33 -17.57 -34.32
CA ARG A 183 -11.99 -18.84 -34.68
C ARG A 183 -12.26 -19.69 -33.44
N GLN A 184 -11.33 -19.70 -32.48
CA GLN A 184 -11.51 -20.38 -31.20
C GLN A 184 -12.58 -19.68 -30.35
N LEU A 185 -12.70 -18.35 -30.41
CA LEU A 185 -13.71 -17.60 -29.63
C LEU A 185 -15.15 -18.07 -29.95
N LYS A 186 -15.45 -18.48 -31.18
CA LYS A 186 -16.74 -19.11 -31.57
C LYS A 186 -17.07 -20.41 -30.82
N ARG A 187 -16.09 -21.06 -30.18
CA ARG A 187 -16.26 -22.36 -29.49
C ARG A 187 -16.69 -22.22 -28.03
N PHE A 188 -16.81 -20.99 -27.52
CA PHE A 188 -17.28 -20.72 -26.15
C PHE A 188 -18.69 -20.14 -26.18
N ASN A 189 -19.57 -20.65 -25.33
CA ASN A 189 -20.93 -20.10 -25.18
C ASN A 189 -20.84 -18.74 -24.48
N GLY A 190 -21.61 -17.77 -24.98
CA GLY A 190 -21.65 -16.40 -24.46
C GLY A 190 -23.06 -15.94 -24.09
N ILE A 191 -23.16 -14.70 -23.61
CA ILE A 191 -24.42 -14.07 -23.14
C ILE A 191 -24.80 -12.92 -24.08
N GLU A 192 -25.97 -12.98 -24.70
CA GLU A 192 -26.41 -12.00 -25.71
C GLU A 192 -27.16 -10.81 -25.12
N TYR A 193 -26.77 -9.59 -25.54
CA TYR A 193 -27.54 -8.39 -25.20
C TYR A 193 -28.80 -8.28 -26.06
N HIS A 194 -29.92 -8.78 -25.56
CA HIS A 194 -31.21 -8.69 -26.23
C HIS A 194 -31.78 -7.26 -26.20
N HIS A 195 -32.29 -6.77 -27.33
CA HIS A 195 -32.84 -5.41 -27.47
C HIS A 195 -34.05 -5.09 -26.56
N ASN A 196 -34.77 -6.12 -26.10
CA ASN A 196 -35.88 -5.98 -25.13
C ASN A 196 -35.42 -6.00 -23.66
N MET A 197 -34.11 -6.09 -23.41
CA MET A 197 -33.51 -6.18 -22.08
C MET A 197 -32.86 -4.84 -21.70
N SER A 198 -33.03 -4.40 -20.46
CA SER A 198 -32.31 -3.23 -19.95
C SER A 198 -30.83 -3.56 -19.71
N LEU A 199 -29.96 -2.56 -19.83
CA LEU A 199 -28.53 -2.73 -19.49
C LEU A 199 -28.30 -3.21 -18.05
N MET A 200 -29.22 -2.90 -17.12
CA MET A 200 -29.19 -3.40 -15.75
C MET A 200 -29.51 -4.89 -15.67
N ALA A 201 -30.53 -5.36 -16.40
CA ALA A 201 -30.86 -6.78 -16.46
C ALA A 201 -29.75 -7.61 -17.15
N TYR A 202 -29.13 -7.07 -18.20
CA TYR A 202 -27.99 -7.71 -18.86
C TYR A 202 -26.76 -7.77 -17.94
N ARG A 203 -26.45 -6.67 -17.26
CA ARG A 203 -25.41 -6.63 -16.21
C ARG A 203 -25.69 -7.66 -15.12
N ASP A 204 -26.95 -7.82 -14.69
CA ASP A 204 -27.33 -8.82 -13.70
C ASP A 204 -27.16 -10.25 -14.21
N GLU A 205 -27.63 -10.60 -15.40
CA GLU A 205 -27.44 -11.93 -16.00
C GLU A 205 -25.94 -12.29 -16.12
N ILE A 206 -25.11 -11.34 -16.58
CA ILE A 206 -23.65 -11.50 -16.65
C ILE A 206 -23.06 -11.71 -15.25
N LYS A 207 -23.42 -10.86 -14.29
CA LYS A 207 -22.93 -10.94 -12.90
C LYS A 207 -23.36 -12.26 -12.26
N ASP A 208 -24.56 -12.76 -12.52
CA ASP A 208 -25.03 -14.06 -12.00
C ASP A 208 -24.29 -15.23 -12.67
N SER A 209 -24.07 -15.18 -13.98
CA SER A 209 -23.26 -16.17 -14.72
C SER A 209 -21.81 -16.24 -14.19
N ILE A 210 -21.13 -15.10 -14.08
CA ILE A 210 -19.77 -15.01 -13.51
C ILE A 210 -19.78 -15.49 -12.05
N CYS A 211 -20.82 -15.17 -11.26
CA CYS A 211 -20.93 -15.62 -9.88
C CYS A 211 -21.07 -17.14 -9.73
N ASN A 212 -21.75 -17.81 -10.68
CA ASN A 212 -21.87 -19.27 -10.70
C ASN A 212 -20.56 -19.96 -11.13
N GLU A 213 -19.85 -19.37 -12.10
CA GLU A 213 -18.67 -19.99 -12.74
C GLU A 213 -17.33 -19.69 -12.05
N VAL A 214 -17.27 -18.59 -11.27
CA VAL A 214 -16.12 -18.15 -10.49
C VAL A 214 -16.61 -17.81 -9.07
N PRO A 215 -16.16 -18.50 -8.00
CA PRO A 215 -16.49 -18.12 -6.62
C PRO A 215 -15.78 -16.79 -6.25
N PRO A 216 -16.17 -16.12 -5.15
CA PRO A 216 -15.57 -14.85 -4.73
C PRO A 216 -14.04 -14.91 -4.58
N ASP A 217 -13.41 -13.74 -4.56
CA ASP A 217 -12.02 -13.62 -4.14
C ASP A 217 -11.95 -13.83 -2.62
N VAL A 218 -11.31 -14.93 -2.24
CA VAL A 218 -11.31 -15.45 -0.86
C VAL A 218 -10.25 -14.67 -0.08
N LYS A 219 -10.67 -13.78 0.84
CA LYS A 219 -9.74 -12.91 1.58
C LYS A 219 -8.84 -13.68 2.55
N TRP A 220 -9.26 -14.86 3.01
CA TRP A 220 -8.44 -15.78 3.81
C TRP A 220 -8.54 -17.19 3.27
N ASP A 221 -7.40 -17.80 2.90
CA ASP A 221 -7.34 -19.21 2.50
C ASP A 221 -8.04 -20.12 3.51
N ASP A 222 -8.96 -20.94 3.01
CA ASP A 222 -9.64 -21.99 3.74
C ASP A 222 -9.42 -23.40 3.14
N SER A 223 -8.48 -23.57 2.20
CA SER A 223 -8.16 -24.88 1.60
C SER A 223 -7.68 -25.92 2.62
N HIS A 224 -7.05 -25.47 3.71
CA HIS A 224 -6.59 -26.29 4.82
C HIS A 224 -7.70 -26.64 5.84
N VAL A 225 -8.91 -26.07 5.71
CA VAL A 225 -9.99 -26.19 6.70
C VAL A 225 -10.77 -27.48 6.52
N GLN A 226 -10.94 -28.22 7.62
CA GLN A 226 -11.83 -29.38 7.71
C GLN A 226 -13.03 -29.05 8.62
N GLY A 227 -14.19 -29.65 8.37
CA GLY A 227 -15.45 -29.42 9.12
C GLY A 227 -16.10 -28.03 8.98
N GLY A 228 -15.38 -27.01 8.52
CA GLY A 228 -15.81 -25.61 8.48
C GLY A 228 -17.14 -25.35 7.77
N ALA A 229 -17.47 -26.09 6.71
CA ALA A 229 -18.73 -25.95 5.99
C ALA A 229 -19.96 -26.20 6.89
N LYS A 230 -19.91 -27.25 7.71
CA LYS A 230 -20.95 -27.67 8.66
C LYS A 230 -21.10 -26.67 9.81
N LEU A 231 -19.98 -26.19 10.35
CA LEU A 231 -19.95 -25.15 11.39
C LEU A 231 -20.61 -23.84 10.92
N CYS A 232 -20.31 -23.42 9.68
CA CYS A 232 -20.91 -22.22 9.10
C CYS A 232 -22.43 -22.37 8.89
N GLN A 233 -22.90 -23.55 8.49
CA GLN A 233 -24.35 -23.80 8.36
C GLN A 233 -25.07 -23.62 9.70
N VAL A 234 -24.61 -24.29 10.76
CA VAL A 234 -25.21 -24.20 12.11
C VAL A 234 -25.30 -22.75 12.60
N ILE A 235 -24.26 -21.95 12.36
CA ILE A 235 -24.24 -20.53 12.78
C ILE A 235 -25.13 -19.66 11.89
N GLN A 236 -25.23 -19.93 10.59
CA GLN A 236 -26.15 -19.22 9.70
C GLN A 236 -27.62 -19.54 10.01
N GLU A 237 -27.93 -20.77 10.38
CA GLU A 237 -29.24 -21.17 10.88
C GLU A 237 -29.56 -20.45 12.20
N ALA A 238 -28.63 -20.42 13.16
CA ALA A 238 -28.78 -19.69 14.42
C ALA A 238 -29.01 -18.17 14.22
N ILE A 239 -28.27 -17.54 13.31
CA ILE A 239 -28.42 -16.11 12.95
C ILE A 239 -29.84 -15.77 12.50
N SER A 240 -30.59 -16.70 11.91
CA SER A 240 -31.96 -16.46 11.44
C SER A 240 -32.94 -16.18 12.59
N GLY A 241 -32.74 -16.79 13.77
CA GLY A 241 -33.61 -16.63 14.95
C GLY A 241 -33.25 -15.46 15.86
N ILE A 242 -32.06 -14.87 15.70
CA ILE A 242 -31.54 -13.83 16.60
C ILE A 242 -32.14 -12.46 16.24
N GLN A 243 -32.68 -11.77 17.24
CA GLN A 243 -33.22 -10.41 17.12
C GLN A 243 -32.13 -9.35 17.41
N PRO A 244 -32.21 -8.15 16.82
CA PRO A 244 -31.26 -7.08 17.12
C PRO A 244 -31.27 -6.69 18.61
N LEU A 245 -30.09 -6.56 19.21
CA LEU A 245 -29.96 -6.15 20.61
C LEU A 245 -30.35 -4.67 20.76
N LYS A 246 -31.35 -4.37 21.60
CA LYS A 246 -31.89 -3.02 21.83
C LYS A 246 -30.84 -1.96 22.18
N GLN A 247 -29.72 -2.37 22.77
CA GLN A 247 -28.59 -1.51 23.14
C GLN A 247 -27.71 -1.08 21.95
N TYR A 248 -27.66 -1.90 20.89
CA TYR A 248 -26.67 -1.78 19.80
C TYR A 248 -27.29 -1.62 18.40
N GLY A 249 -28.55 -2.01 18.21
CA GLY A 249 -29.24 -1.95 16.90
C GLY A 249 -28.92 -3.10 15.94
N VAL A 250 -27.94 -3.96 16.28
CA VAL A 250 -27.45 -5.08 15.46
C VAL A 250 -27.76 -6.44 16.07
N ARG A 251 -27.81 -7.48 15.22
CA ARG A 251 -27.84 -8.88 15.68
C ARG A 251 -26.42 -9.28 16.11
N VAL A 252 -26.26 -9.74 17.35
CA VAL A 252 -24.94 -10.12 17.89
C VAL A 252 -24.95 -11.60 18.25
N VAL A 253 -23.97 -12.35 17.73
CA VAL A 253 -23.78 -13.78 18.00
C VAL A 253 -22.50 -13.95 18.82
N GLY A 254 -22.61 -14.60 19.97
CA GLY A 254 -21.44 -14.98 20.75
C GLY A 254 -20.91 -16.36 20.34
N VAL A 255 -19.59 -16.55 20.23
CA VAL A 255 -18.95 -17.88 20.13
C VAL A 255 -17.85 -18.01 21.17
N TYR A 256 -17.93 -19.05 22.00
CA TYR A 256 -16.95 -19.31 23.06
C TYR A 256 -16.40 -20.73 23.03
N GLY A 257 -15.25 -20.94 23.69
CA GLY A 257 -14.59 -22.23 23.77
C GLY A 257 -13.08 -22.09 23.94
N VAL A 258 -12.41 -23.19 24.24
CA VAL A 258 -10.96 -23.26 24.52
C VAL A 258 -10.12 -22.65 23.37
N GLY A 259 -8.90 -22.22 23.68
CA GLY A 259 -7.92 -21.83 22.66
C GLY A 259 -7.67 -22.96 21.64
N GLY A 260 -7.26 -22.63 20.42
CA GLY A 260 -6.92 -23.62 19.39
C GLY A 260 -8.11 -24.37 18.76
N MET A 261 -9.34 -24.16 19.25
CA MET A 261 -10.61 -24.68 18.70
C MET A 261 -11.01 -24.10 17.32
N GLY A 262 -10.17 -23.29 16.67
CA GLY A 262 -10.45 -22.73 15.34
C GLY A 262 -11.48 -21.59 15.28
N LYS A 263 -11.72 -20.85 16.39
CA LYS A 263 -12.67 -19.72 16.42
C LYS A 263 -12.32 -18.61 15.41
N THR A 264 -11.04 -18.22 15.34
CA THR A 264 -10.51 -17.25 14.36
C THR A 264 -10.65 -17.76 12.93
N THR A 265 -10.37 -19.04 12.71
CA THR A 265 -10.58 -19.72 11.42
C THR A 265 -12.06 -19.65 11.01
N LEU A 266 -12.98 -19.97 11.92
CA LEU A 266 -14.42 -19.85 11.72
C LEU A 266 -14.84 -18.41 11.38
N CYS A 267 -14.31 -17.39 12.06
CA CYS A 267 -14.57 -15.99 11.71
C CYS A 267 -14.13 -15.66 10.28
N LYS A 268 -12.93 -16.06 9.88
CA LYS A 268 -12.37 -15.85 8.53
C LYS A 268 -13.22 -16.55 7.45
N ILE A 269 -13.60 -17.82 7.66
CA ILE A 269 -14.51 -18.56 6.76
C ILE A 269 -15.91 -17.92 6.72
N LEU A 270 -16.45 -17.45 7.85
CA LEU A 270 -17.74 -16.77 7.86
C LEU A 270 -17.68 -15.45 7.09
N CYS A 271 -16.60 -14.68 7.20
CA CYS A 271 -16.39 -13.50 6.37
C CYS A 271 -16.37 -13.86 4.87
N ASN A 272 -15.61 -14.89 4.45
CA ASN A 272 -15.66 -15.43 3.08
C ASN A 272 -17.12 -15.74 2.66
N LYS A 273 -17.84 -16.53 3.46
CA LYS A 273 -19.23 -16.97 3.21
C LYS A 273 -20.32 -15.91 3.37
N PHE A 274 -19.99 -14.74 3.91
CA PHE A 274 -20.87 -13.59 3.87
C PHE A 274 -20.56 -12.69 2.68
N CYS A 275 -19.30 -12.58 2.23
CA CYS A 275 -18.95 -11.98 0.93
C CYS A 275 -19.49 -12.77 -0.27
N GLU A 276 -19.69 -14.09 -0.14
CA GLU A 276 -20.45 -14.91 -1.11
C GLU A 276 -21.89 -14.41 -1.32
N LYS A 277 -22.48 -13.71 -0.35
CA LYS A 277 -23.90 -13.31 -0.35
C LYS A 277 -24.04 -11.88 -0.83
N SER A 278 -24.82 -11.72 -1.90
CA SER A 278 -25.10 -10.44 -2.56
C SER A 278 -25.42 -9.32 -1.56
N HIS A 279 -24.71 -8.20 -1.72
CA HIS A 279 -24.87 -6.99 -0.92
C HIS A 279 -24.54 -7.10 0.59
N VAL A 280 -23.86 -8.16 1.06
CA VAL A 280 -23.30 -8.23 2.42
C VAL A 280 -21.80 -7.97 2.38
N LYS A 281 -21.35 -6.84 2.92
CA LYS A 281 -19.92 -6.56 3.09
C LYS A 281 -19.40 -7.21 4.37
N SER A 282 -18.17 -7.73 4.38
CA SER A 282 -17.62 -8.38 5.58
C SER A 282 -16.24 -7.87 5.98
N SER A 283 -15.93 -7.96 7.28
CA SER A 283 -14.61 -7.65 7.83
C SER A 283 -14.32 -8.48 9.09
N HIS A 284 -13.05 -8.69 9.40
CA HIS A 284 -12.54 -9.40 10.59
C HIS A 284 -11.56 -8.50 11.35
N VAL A 285 -11.69 -8.48 12.67
CA VAL A 285 -10.91 -7.66 13.60
C VAL A 285 -10.42 -8.55 14.73
N GLU A 286 -9.13 -8.83 14.78
CA GLU A 286 -8.52 -9.57 15.88
C GLU A 286 -8.02 -8.58 16.94
N LEU A 287 -8.71 -8.50 18.08
CA LEU A 287 -8.39 -7.53 19.12
C LEU A 287 -7.02 -7.82 19.75
N GLY A 288 -6.25 -6.76 20.01
CA GLY A 288 -4.87 -6.86 20.50
C GLY A 288 -3.81 -7.25 19.46
N SER A 289 -4.18 -7.45 18.18
CA SER A 289 -3.21 -7.74 17.12
C SER A 289 -2.45 -6.50 16.61
N LYS A 290 -3.10 -5.32 16.63
CA LYS A 290 -2.59 -4.00 16.18
C LYS A 290 -3.16 -2.89 17.07
N SER A 291 -2.81 -1.63 16.83
CA SER A 291 -3.44 -0.51 17.53
C SER A 291 -4.90 -0.30 17.10
N SER A 292 -5.73 0.26 17.99
CA SER A 292 -7.16 0.49 17.74
C SER A 292 -7.43 1.34 16.49
N THR A 293 -6.53 2.27 16.15
CA THR A 293 -6.65 3.16 14.98
C THR A 293 -6.30 2.45 13.68
N GLU A 294 -5.40 1.47 13.70
CA GLU A 294 -5.06 0.62 12.55
C GLU A 294 -6.19 -0.40 12.30
N LEU A 295 -6.67 -1.07 13.35
CA LEU A 295 -7.83 -1.98 13.28
C LEU A 295 -9.06 -1.27 12.69
N LEU A 296 -9.37 -0.05 13.14
CA LEU A 296 -10.48 0.74 12.62
C LEU A 296 -10.31 1.10 11.13
N LYS A 297 -9.08 1.41 10.69
CA LYS A 297 -8.78 1.69 9.28
C LYS A 297 -8.89 0.44 8.42
N GLU A 298 -8.56 -0.74 8.93
CA GLU A 298 -8.75 -2.01 8.21
C GLU A 298 -10.23 -2.39 8.10
N VAL A 299 -11.03 -2.22 9.16
CA VAL A 299 -12.50 -2.34 9.08
C VAL A 299 -13.08 -1.38 8.05
N LEU A 300 -12.59 -0.15 7.99
CA LEU A 300 -13.09 0.83 7.03
C LEU A 300 -12.71 0.46 5.58
N LYS A 301 -11.49 -0.03 5.34
CA LYS A 301 -11.06 -0.53 4.01
C LYS A 301 -11.85 -1.75 3.55
N ASP A 302 -12.22 -2.64 4.47
CA ASP A 302 -13.02 -3.84 4.16
C ASP A 302 -14.49 -3.49 3.84
N LEU A 303 -15.08 -2.55 4.58
CA LEU A 303 -16.49 -2.22 4.44
C LEU A 303 -16.76 -1.06 3.45
N THR A 304 -15.73 -0.32 3.01
CA THR A 304 -15.87 0.75 2.02
C THR A 304 -15.00 0.54 0.79
N ASN A 305 -15.54 0.82 -0.39
CA ASN A 305 -14.81 0.80 -1.66
C ASN A 305 -13.96 2.09 -1.82
N ASN A 306 -13.45 2.64 -0.71
CA ASN A 306 -12.66 3.85 -0.68
C ASN A 306 -11.19 3.53 -0.95
N ASP A 307 -10.48 4.50 -1.55
CA ASP A 307 -9.05 4.41 -1.77
C ASP A 307 -8.27 4.18 -0.45
N HIS A 308 -7.26 3.31 -0.49
CA HIS A 308 -6.45 2.97 0.68
C HIS A 308 -5.68 4.18 1.23
N ASP A 309 -5.20 5.08 0.37
CA ASP A 309 -4.45 6.28 0.77
C ASP A 309 -5.38 7.31 1.41
N PHE A 310 -6.61 7.44 0.89
CA PHE A 310 -7.65 8.24 1.51
C PHE A 310 -7.92 7.78 2.95
N VAL A 311 -8.14 6.47 3.17
CA VAL A 311 -8.37 5.92 4.52
C VAL A 311 -7.11 6.05 5.40
N ASN A 312 -5.91 5.88 4.84
CA ASN A 312 -4.65 6.07 5.56
C ASN A 312 -4.51 7.51 6.10
N GLY A 313 -4.95 8.52 5.34
CA GLY A 313 -4.91 9.94 5.74
C GLY A 313 -5.91 10.37 6.82
N LEU A 314 -6.91 9.56 7.16
CA LEU A 314 -7.95 9.93 8.13
C LEU A 314 -7.49 9.88 9.60
N ILE A 315 -8.10 10.71 10.45
CA ILE A 315 -8.05 10.61 11.93
C ILE A 315 -9.12 9.66 12.47
N GLU A 316 -8.98 9.15 13.72
CA GLU A 316 -9.87 8.10 14.29
C GLU A 316 -11.35 8.51 14.21
N ASP A 317 -11.71 9.72 14.64
CA ASP A 317 -13.10 10.22 14.63
C ASP A 317 -13.73 10.17 13.23
N LYS A 318 -12.96 10.53 12.20
CA LYS A 318 -13.43 10.49 10.81
C LYS A 318 -13.57 9.07 10.30
N CYS A 319 -12.71 8.15 10.72
CA CYS A 319 -12.87 6.73 10.41
C CYS A 319 -14.17 6.17 11.02
N TRP A 320 -14.49 6.55 12.27
CA TRP A 320 -15.77 6.20 12.90
C TRP A 320 -16.98 6.81 12.18
N ASP A 321 -16.90 8.06 11.71
CA ASP A 321 -17.99 8.69 10.96
C ASP A 321 -18.28 7.99 9.62
N PHE A 322 -17.25 7.66 8.83
CA PHE A 322 -17.43 6.89 7.59
C PHE A 322 -17.94 5.47 7.86
N LEU A 323 -17.48 4.81 8.93
CA LEU A 323 -17.97 3.49 9.31
C LEU A 323 -19.47 3.52 9.64
N LYS A 324 -19.94 4.47 10.47
CA LYS A 324 -21.38 4.66 10.77
C LYS A 324 -22.21 4.88 9.50
N ALA A 325 -21.72 5.71 8.57
CA ALA A 325 -22.40 5.96 7.29
C ALA A 325 -22.52 4.70 6.41
N THR A 326 -21.49 3.86 6.44
CA THR A 326 -21.40 2.59 5.69
C THR A 326 -22.37 1.53 6.20
N CYS A 327 -22.66 1.53 7.51
CA CYS A 327 -23.55 0.55 8.15
C CYS A 327 -25.02 0.58 7.67
N LYS A 328 -25.39 1.51 6.77
CA LYS A 328 -26.70 1.54 6.09
C LYS A 328 -26.91 0.36 5.14
N HIS A 329 -25.83 -0.29 4.71
CA HIS A 329 -25.85 -1.55 3.97
C HIS A 329 -25.80 -2.77 4.92
N LYS A 330 -26.08 -3.98 4.40
CA LYS A 330 -25.90 -5.21 5.18
C LYS A 330 -24.41 -5.44 5.42
N ILE A 331 -24.02 -5.66 6.67
CA ILE A 331 -22.63 -6.00 7.02
C ILE A 331 -22.55 -7.27 7.88
N PHE A 332 -21.43 -7.97 7.75
CA PHE A 332 -20.98 -9.02 8.67
C PHE A 332 -19.64 -8.60 9.29
N LEU A 333 -19.61 -8.32 10.60
CA LEU A 333 -18.38 -7.95 11.31
C LEU A 333 -17.99 -9.05 12.29
N ALA A 334 -16.77 -9.57 12.17
CA ALA A 334 -16.18 -10.48 13.14
C ALA A 334 -15.26 -9.72 14.12
N ILE A 335 -15.72 -9.56 15.36
CA ILE A 335 -14.92 -9.07 16.47
C ILE A 335 -14.31 -10.30 17.17
N ASP A 336 -13.06 -10.59 16.86
CA ASP A 336 -12.39 -11.82 17.23
C ASP A 336 -11.42 -11.62 18.40
N ASN A 337 -11.24 -12.69 19.16
CA ASN A 337 -10.40 -12.78 20.36
C ASN A 337 -10.67 -11.69 21.43
N VAL A 338 -11.95 -11.50 21.83
CA VAL A 338 -12.26 -10.60 22.96
C VAL A 338 -11.84 -11.25 24.28
N TRP A 339 -10.97 -10.57 25.03
CA TRP A 339 -10.44 -11.05 26.32
C TRP A 339 -11.31 -10.59 27.51
N PRO A 340 -11.19 -11.20 28.70
CA PRO A 340 -12.00 -10.87 29.87
C PRO A 340 -11.66 -9.53 30.55
N ASP A 341 -10.55 -8.89 30.18
CA ASP A 341 -10.07 -7.64 30.78
C ASP A 341 -10.98 -6.44 30.40
N PRO A 342 -10.87 -5.28 31.09
CA PRO A 342 -11.68 -4.11 30.76
C PRO A 342 -11.40 -3.53 29.37
N LYS A 343 -10.13 -3.45 28.96
CA LYS A 343 -9.65 -2.75 27.76
C LYS A 343 -10.13 -3.45 26.47
N SER A 344 -9.93 -4.77 26.36
CA SER A 344 -10.42 -5.55 25.22
C SER A 344 -11.95 -5.47 25.08
N ARG A 345 -12.68 -5.51 26.21
CA ARG A 345 -14.14 -5.38 26.21
C ARG A 345 -14.63 -3.98 25.88
N GLU A 346 -13.89 -2.92 26.22
CA GLU A 346 -14.22 -1.55 25.83
C GLU A 346 -13.95 -1.28 24.35
N GLU A 347 -12.87 -1.85 23.81
CA GLU A 347 -12.59 -1.84 22.37
C GLU A 347 -13.67 -2.59 21.58
N ALA A 348 -14.05 -3.81 21.99
CA ALA A 348 -15.18 -4.54 21.42
C ALA A 348 -16.49 -3.72 21.47
N LYS A 349 -16.73 -2.98 22.57
CA LYS A 349 -17.88 -2.08 22.71
C LYS A 349 -17.83 -0.86 21.79
N LYS A 350 -16.68 -0.45 21.23
CA LYS A 350 -16.65 0.56 20.14
C LYS A 350 -17.31 -0.03 18.89
N TYR A 351 -16.84 -1.19 18.44
CA TYR A 351 -17.34 -1.89 17.24
C TYR A 351 -18.77 -2.43 17.35
N LEU A 352 -19.33 -2.58 18.56
CA LEU A 352 -20.75 -2.87 18.76
C LEU A 352 -21.67 -1.62 18.69
N LYS A 353 -21.13 -0.41 18.86
CA LYS A 353 -21.91 0.85 18.91
C LYS A 353 -22.03 1.53 17.53
N LEU A 354 -22.25 0.75 16.47
CA LEU A 354 -22.31 1.25 15.09
C LEU A 354 -23.49 2.22 14.80
N GLY A 355 -24.51 2.24 15.67
CA GLY A 355 -25.51 3.30 15.73
C GLY A 355 -26.95 2.84 15.48
N LYS A 356 -27.89 3.80 15.41
CA LYS A 356 -29.31 3.53 15.15
C LYS A 356 -29.65 3.38 13.66
N GLU A 357 -28.74 3.77 12.76
CA GLU A 357 -28.92 3.74 11.31
C GLU A 357 -28.36 2.46 10.66
N VAL A 358 -27.92 1.49 11.46
CA VAL A 358 -27.39 0.21 10.95
C VAL A 358 -28.52 -0.60 10.33
N HIS A 359 -28.26 -1.22 9.18
CA HIS A 359 -29.23 -2.08 8.51
C HIS A 359 -29.68 -3.24 9.42
N LYS A 360 -30.99 -3.42 9.58
CA LYS A 360 -31.64 -4.39 10.51
C LYS A 360 -31.17 -5.84 10.39
N GLU A 361 -30.67 -6.24 9.21
CA GLU A 361 -30.16 -7.58 8.94
C GLU A 361 -28.66 -7.75 9.20
N SER A 362 -27.92 -6.68 9.49
CA SER A 362 -26.49 -6.77 9.78
C SER A 362 -26.22 -7.61 11.03
N VAL A 363 -25.10 -8.33 10.99
CA VAL A 363 -24.69 -9.31 11.99
C VAL A 363 -23.28 -8.99 12.48
N VAL A 364 -23.09 -9.04 13.79
CA VAL A 364 -21.77 -9.03 14.41
C VAL A 364 -21.56 -10.39 15.09
N ILE A 365 -20.51 -11.12 14.71
CA ILE A 365 -20.05 -12.26 15.48
C ILE A 365 -18.95 -11.80 16.45
N VAL A 366 -19.01 -12.25 17.69
CA VAL A 366 -18.04 -11.93 18.73
C VAL A 366 -17.48 -13.21 19.31
N THR A 367 -16.16 -13.41 19.23
CA THR A 367 -15.53 -14.58 19.83
C THR A 367 -14.89 -14.25 21.17
N SER A 368 -14.86 -15.24 22.07
CA SER A 368 -14.06 -15.20 23.29
C SER A 368 -13.66 -16.62 23.71
N ARG A 369 -12.87 -16.73 24.76
CA ARG A 369 -12.57 -18.01 25.42
C ARG A 369 -13.66 -18.41 26.41
N ALA A 370 -14.31 -17.43 27.05
CA ALA A 370 -15.33 -17.64 28.09
C ALA A 370 -16.70 -17.06 27.69
N LEU A 371 -17.78 -17.70 28.17
CA LEU A 371 -19.16 -17.23 28.01
C LEU A 371 -19.41 -15.93 28.79
N GLU A 372 -18.74 -15.79 29.93
CA GLU A 372 -18.83 -14.68 30.87
C GLU A 372 -18.38 -13.38 30.19
N THR A 373 -17.30 -13.41 29.40
CA THR A 373 -16.84 -12.29 28.58
C THR A 373 -17.95 -11.79 27.65
N LEU A 374 -18.54 -12.70 26.87
CA LEU A 374 -19.61 -12.39 25.89
C LEU A 374 -20.86 -11.81 26.56
N THR A 375 -21.29 -12.41 27.67
CA THR A 375 -22.43 -11.87 28.44
C THR A 375 -22.13 -10.51 29.08
N SER A 376 -20.88 -10.22 29.44
CA SER A 376 -20.47 -8.88 29.91
C SER A 376 -20.41 -7.80 28.82
N LEU A 377 -20.54 -8.18 27.54
CA LEU A 377 -20.82 -7.27 26.42
C LEU A 377 -22.32 -7.04 26.20
N GLY A 378 -23.20 -7.77 26.90
CA GLY A 378 -24.66 -7.69 26.74
C GLY A 378 -25.27 -8.72 25.78
N VAL A 379 -24.48 -9.69 25.30
CA VAL A 379 -25.00 -10.81 24.48
C VAL A 379 -25.77 -11.78 25.40
N SER A 380 -26.94 -12.26 24.98
CA SER A 380 -27.72 -13.20 25.79
C SER A 380 -27.10 -14.60 25.77
N LYS A 381 -27.20 -15.36 26.88
CA LYS A 381 -26.67 -16.75 26.93
C LYS A 381 -27.28 -17.67 25.87
N LYS A 382 -28.52 -17.42 25.44
CA LYS A 382 -29.20 -18.15 24.34
C LYS A 382 -28.68 -17.80 22.94
N ASP A 383 -28.00 -16.67 22.80
CA ASP A 383 -27.41 -16.16 21.55
C ASP A 383 -25.88 -16.38 21.53
N CYS A 384 -25.38 -17.21 22.46
CA CYS A 384 -23.97 -17.58 22.62
C CYS A 384 -23.79 -19.09 22.40
N PHE A 385 -22.90 -19.46 21.49
CA PHE A 385 -22.67 -20.84 21.07
C PHE A 385 -21.32 -21.34 21.55
N ALA A 386 -21.29 -22.54 22.14
CA ALA A 386 -20.03 -23.25 22.37
C ALA A 386 -19.49 -23.72 21.01
N MET A 387 -18.21 -23.50 20.76
CA MET A 387 -17.53 -23.94 19.54
C MET A 387 -17.58 -25.49 19.46
N PRO A 388 -18.24 -26.08 18.44
CA PRO A 388 -18.36 -27.53 18.34
C PRO A 388 -17.00 -28.23 18.15
N SER A 389 -16.92 -29.50 18.55
CA SER A 389 -15.74 -30.33 18.27
C SER A 389 -15.56 -30.53 16.77
N LEU A 390 -14.30 -30.62 16.33
CA LEU A 390 -13.96 -31.28 15.07
C LEU A 390 -14.31 -32.79 15.19
N GLU A 391 -14.87 -33.37 14.12
CA GLU A 391 -15.18 -34.81 14.06
C GLU A 391 -13.91 -35.61 13.74
N LYS A 392 -13.87 -36.90 14.12
CA LYS A 392 -12.61 -37.69 14.04
C LYS A 392 -12.08 -37.79 12.61
N GLU A 393 -12.96 -37.94 11.61
CA GLU A 393 -12.57 -38.00 10.20
C GLU A 393 -11.97 -36.67 9.71
N ASP A 394 -12.52 -35.53 10.17
CA ASP A 394 -12.02 -34.20 9.83
C ASP A 394 -10.72 -33.88 10.59
N ALA A 395 -10.55 -34.41 11.80
CA ALA A 395 -9.28 -34.37 12.53
C ALA A 395 -8.20 -35.21 11.84
N GLU A 396 -8.56 -36.39 11.30
CA GLU A 396 -7.69 -37.24 10.49
C GLU A 396 -7.26 -36.54 9.19
N LYS A 397 -8.19 -35.88 8.47
CA LYS A 397 -7.88 -35.05 7.28
C LYS A 397 -6.95 -33.87 7.62
N LEU A 398 -7.27 -33.09 8.66
CA LEU A 398 -6.52 -31.89 9.04
C LEU A 398 -5.08 -32.21 9.46
N PHE A 399 -4.90 -33.28 10.23
CA PHE A 399 -3.57 -33.76 10.59
C PHE A 399 -2.79 -34.24 9.36
N LEU A 400 -3.40 -35.03 8.46
CA LEU A 400 -2.74 -35.54 7.26
C LEU A 400 -2.33 -34.44 6.27
N TYR A 401 -3.16 -33.40 6.11
CA TYR A 401 -2.86 -32.22 5.30
C TYR A 401 -1.56 -31.53 5.75
N HIS A 402 -1.36 -31.41 7.06
CA HIS A 402 -0.14 -30.81 7.63
C HIS A 402 1.03 -31.79 7.79
N ALA A 403 0.78 -33.09 7.91
CA ALA A 403 1.81 -34.12 8.16
C ALA A 403 2.37 -34.78 6.89
N THR A 404 1.73 -34.60 5.72
CA THR A 404 2.16 -35.25 4.48
C THR A 404 2.03 -34.34 3.26
N SER A 405 3.13 -34.15 2.53
CA SER A 405 3.22 -33.33 1.30
C SER A 405 2.58 -33.98 0.06
N GLY A 406 1.46 -34.70 0.23
CA GLY A 406 0.76 -35.43 -0.83
C GLY A 406 1.28 -36.84 -1.14
N ASN A 407 0.38 -37.69 -1.64
CA ASN A 407 0.61 -38.97 -2.33
C ASN A 407 1.69 -39.94 -1.78
N ARG A 408 1.84 -40.04 -0.44
CA ARG A 408 2.47 -41.22 0.19
C ARG A 408 1.46 -42.36 0.34
N VAL A 409 1.78 -43.55 -0.19
CA VAL A 409 0.95 -44.76 -0.01
C VAL A 409 1.06 -45.28 1.43
N LEU A 410 -0.01 -45.11 2.22
CA LEU A 410 -0.06 -45.51 3.63
C LEU A 410 -0.44 -47.00 3.78
N ASN A 411 0.42 -47.78 4.44
CA ASN A 411 0.07 -49.15 4.88
C ASN A 411 -0.61 -49.13 6.27
N GLU A 412 -1.09 -50.28 6.74
CA GLU A 412 -1.82 -50.38 8.01
C GLU A 412 -0.99 -49.98 9.25
N ASN A 413 0.33 -50.21 9.25
CA ASN A 413 1.19 -49.76 10.35
C ASN A 413 1.33 -48.23 10.37
N ASP A 414 1.45 -47.60 9.20
CA ASP A 414 1.44 -46.14 9.08
C ASP A 414 0.09 -45.56 9.52
N LYS A 415 -1.04 -46.11 9.06
CA LYS A 415 -2.39 -45.70 9.49
C LYS A 415 -2.58 -45.82 11.00
N HIS A 416 -2.12 -46.92 11.60
CA HIS A 416 -2.21 -47.16 13.04
C HIS A 416 -1.34 -46.18 13.86
N ALA A 417 -0.18 -45.80 13.33
CA ALA A 417 0.68 -44.78 13.94
C ALA A 417 0.09 -43.36 13.81
N ILE A 418 -0.46 -43.02 12.64
CA ILE A 418 -1.19 -41.76 12.39
C ILE A 418 -2.36 -41.62 13.37
N LYS A 419 -3.20 -42.64 13.49
CA LYS A 419 -4.33 -42.65 14.44
C LYS A 419 -3.87 -42.41 15.88
N LYS A 420 -2.79 -43.07 16.31
CA LYS A 420 -2.17 -42.83 17.63
C LYS A 420 -1.62 -41.42 17.80
N CYS A 421 -1.13 -40.76 16.75
CA CYS A 421 -0.69 -39.36 16.84
C CYS A 421 -1.91 -38.42 17.02
N ILE A 422 -3.00 -38.68 16.30
CA ILE A 422 -4.23 -37.87 16.36
C ILE A 422 -4.97 -38.06 17.69
N ASP A 423 -4.96 -39.27 18.25
CA ASP A 423 -5.53 -39.56 19.57
C ASP A 423 -4.81 -38.80 20.71
N LEU A 424 -3.58 -38.30 20.49
CA LEU A 424 -2.87 -37.40 21.43
C LEU A 424 -3.38 -35.95 21.39
N CYS A 425 -4.04 -35.55 20.29
CA CYS A 425 -4.66 -34.23 20.12
C CYS A 425 -6.12 -34.19 20.62
N TYR A 426 -6.61 -35.27 21.25
CA TYR A 426 -7.93 -35.37 21.85
C TYR A 426 -7.93 -34.97 23.32
N PHE A 427 -8.66 -33.92 23.66
CA PHE A 427 -8.76 -33.43 25.04
C PHE A 427 -9.90 -34.13 25.78
N SER A 428 -9.55 -35.16 26.57
CA SER A 428 -10.51 -36.09 27.17
C SER A 428 -11.50 -35.47 28.15
N THR A 429 -11.14 -34.37 28.84
CA THR A 429 -12.05 -33.66 29.78
C THR A 429 -12.97 -32.67 29.06
N GLY A 430 -12.57 -32.15 27.90
CA GLY A 430 -13.43 -31.33 27.04
C GLY A 430 -14.24 -32.13 26.01
N GLY A 431 -13.86 -33.39 25.76
CA GLY A 431 -14.52 -34.29 24.82
C GLY A 431 -14.21 -34.03 23.33
N HIS A 432 -13.21 -33.22 23.01
CA HIS A 432 -13.00 -32.68 21.66
C HIS A 432 -11.54 -32.77 21.15
N TYR A 433 -11.37 -32.84 19.83
CA TYR A 433 -10.07 -32.65 19.18
C TYR A 433 -9.77 -31.15 19.01
N LEU A 434 -8.48 -30.78 19.11
CA LEU A 434 -8.04 -29.38 19.02
C LEU A 434 -7.33 -29.11 17.67
N PRO A 435 -7.94 -28.36 16.73
CA PRO A 435 -7.37 -28.02 15.42
C PRO A 435 -5.92 -27.52 15.46
N LEU A 436 -5.56 -26.60 16.37
CA LEU A 436 -4.17 -26.11 16.45
C LEU A 436 -3.19 -27.22 16.89
N ALA A 437 -3.61 -28.13 17.77
CA ALA A 437 -2.78 -29.26 18.17
C ALA A 437 -2.53 -30.23 17.01
N LEU A 438 -3.55 -30.48 16.18
CA LEU A 438 -3.46 -31.29 14.97
C LEU A 438 -2.52 -30.63 13.92
N LYS A 439 -2.65 -29.31 13.70
CA LYS A 439 -1.73 -28.53 12.83
C LYS A 439 -0.29 -28.60 13.32
N ALA A 440 -0.05 -28.28 14.60
CA ALA A 440 1.29 -28.24 15.19
C ALA A 440 1.97 -29.62 15.18
N LEU A 441 1.29 -30.67 15.65
CA LEU A 441 1.83 -32.04 15.65
C LEU A 441 2.01 -32.56 14.21
N GLY A 442 1.12 -32.21 13.29
CA GLY A 442 1.21 -32.56 11.88
C GLY A 442 2.46 -31.98 11.23
N LEU A 443 2.63 -30.66 11.26
CA LEU A 443 3.81 -29.97 10.71
C LEU A 443 5.11 -30.48 11.34
N GLN A 444 5.13 -30.67 12.67
CA GLN A 444 6.29 -31.20 13.37
C GLN A 444 6.71 -32.58 12.85
N LEU A 445 5.75 -33.49 12.64
CA LEU A 445 6.01 -34.86 12.18
C LEU A 445 6.30 -34.93 10.68
N GLY A 446 5.68 -34.05 9.87
CA GLY A 446 5.98 -33.90 8.44
C GLY A 446 7.42 -33.42 8.18
N CYS A 447 7.98 -32.62 9.09
CA CYS A 447 9.39 -32.21 9.07
C CYS A 447 10.39 -33.34 9.42
N ILE A 448 9.94 -34.53 9.83
CA ILE A 448 10.81 -35.67 10.15
C ILE A 448 10.93 -36.57 8.91
N ASP A 449 12.14 -36.71 8.37
CA ASP A 449 12.44 -37.66 7.29
C ASP A 449 12.45 -39.11 7.78
N LYS A 450 11.26 -39.60 8.11
CA LYS A 450 10.93 -40.97 8.54
C LYS A 450 9.57 -41.36 7.96
N ARG A 451 9.19 -42.63 8.13
CA ARG A 451 7.82 -43.10 7.83
C ARG A 451 6.87 -42.83 9.01
N PRO A 452 5.55 -42.69 8.78
CA PRO A 452 4.58 -42.47 9.86
C PRO A 452 4.61 -43.54 10.95
N SER A 453 4.88 -44.80 10.58
CA SER A 453 5.12 -45.93 11.50
C SER A 453 6.24 -45.69 12.53
N GLU A 454 7.18 -44.77 12.27
CA GLU A 454 8.22 -44.37 13.24
C GLU A 454 7.86 -43.13 14.07
N TRP A 455 6.85 -42.33 13.69
CA TRP A 455 6.50 -41.09 14.41
C TRP A 455 6.15 -41.35 15.89
N VAL A 456 5.43 -42.45 16.17
CA VAL A 456 5.11 -42.88 17.55
C VAL A 456 6.36 -43.31 18.35
N LYS A 457 7.47 -43.62 17.68
CA LYS A 457 8.78 -43.84 18.33
C LYS A 457 9.49 -42.50 18.55
N ALA A 458 9.53 -41.63 17.54
CA ALA A 458 10.14 -40.30 17.65
C ALA A 458 9.51 -39.44 18.77
N LEU A 459 8.18 -39.48 18.94
CA LEU A 459 7.49 -38.79 20.04
C LEU A 459 7.84 -39.36 21.43
N LYS A 460 8.27 -40.62 21.53
CA LYS A 460 8.77 -41.23 22.78
C LYS A 460 10.26 -40.96 23.02
N GLU A 461 10.99 -40.52 22.00
CA GLU A 461 12.38 -40.06 22.11
C GLU A 461 12.44 -38.61 22.63
N VAL A 462 11.33 -37.86 22.56
CA VAL A 462 11.12 -36.58 23.27
C VAL A 462 10.94 -36.84 24.78
N LYS A 463 11.77 -36.19 25.60
CA LYS A 463 11.71 -36.32 27.07
C LYS A 463 10.45 -35.67 27.63
N ASP A 464 9.92 -36.26 28.69
CA ASP A 464 8.77 -35.77 29.46
C ASP A 464 7.48 -35.52 28.66
N PHE A 465 7.34 -36.13 27.47
CA PHE A 465 6.15 -36.03 26.63
C PHE A 465 4.89 -36.55 27.35
N ASN A 466 4.05 -35.61 27.81
CA ASN A 466 2.70 -35.86 28.27
C ASN A 466 1.83 -34.63 27.89
N PRO A 467 1.06 -34.70 26.80
CA PRO A 467 0.32 -33.55 26.28
C PRO A 467 -0.89 -33.13 27.12
N LEU A 468 -1.28 -33.94 28.13
CA LEU A 468 -2.48 -33.74 28.96
C LEU A 468 -2.13 -33.43 30.43
N LYS A 469 -0.92 -32.92 30.70
CA LYS A 469 -0.38 -32.72 32.05
C LYS A 469 -0.48 -31.28 32.60
N ASP A 470 -1.07 -30.36 31.85
CA ASP A 470 -1.38 -28.99 32.27
C ASP A 470 -2.90 -28.76 32.16
N GLU A 471 -3.55 -28.44 33.28
CA GLU A 471 -5.03 -28.42 33.36
C GLU A 471 -5.64 -27.14 32.77
N GLU A 472 -4.88 -26.04 32.67
CA GLU A 472 -5.39 -24.73 32.22
C GLU A 472 -5.58 -24.63 30.69
N ASN A 473 -4.71 -25.25 29.88
CA ASN A 473 -4.83 -25.23 28.43
C ASN A 473 -4.14 -26.45 27.77
N PRO A 474 -4.92 -27.40 27.21
CA PRO A 474 -4.39 -28.66 26.66
C PRO A 474 -3.57 -28.53 25.38
N VAL A 475 -3.64 -27.40 24.67
CA VAL A 475 -2.86 -27.23 23.43
C VAL A 475 -1.36 -27.08 23.76
N PHE A 476 -1.01 -26.51 24.91
CA PHE A 476 0.37 -26.18 25.27
C PHE A 476 1.29 -27.39 25.41
N GLY A 477 0.79 -28.57 25.79
CA GLY A 477 1.60 -29.79 25.80
C GLY A 477 2.17 -30.14 24.41
N ILE A 478 1.43 -29.82 23.35
CA ILE A 478 1.83 -30.07 21.96
C ILE A 478 2.62 -28.90 21.37
N LEU A 479 2.26 -27.64 21.69
CA LEU A 479 3.08 -26.47 21.30
C LEU A 479 4.49 -26.56 21.92
N ARG A 480 4.55 -26.97 23.19
CA ARG A 480 5.80 -27.29 23.89
C ARG A 480 6.59 -28.39 23.19
N THR A 481 5.94 -29.47 22.78
CA THR A 481 6.60 -30.55 22.03
C THR A 481 7.20 -30.06 20.71
N SER A 482 6.54 -29.12 20.03
CA SER A 482 7.05 -28.47 18.82
C SER A 482 8.27 -27.59 19.13
N PHE A 483 8.20 -26.77 20.18
CA PHE A 483 9.27 -25.87 20.64
C PHE A 483 10.50 -26.59 21.21
N ASP A 484 10.31 -27.62 22.03
CA ASP A 484 11.38 -28.45 22.63
C ASP A 484 12.12 -29.29 21.57
N SER A 485 11.59 -29.39 20.34
CA SER A 485 12.24 -30.04 19.20
C SER A 485 13.03 -29.11 18.27
N LEU A 486 13.10 -27.81 18.57
CA LEU A 486 13.95 -26.83 17.87
C LEU A 486 15.41 -26.94 18.34
N LYS A 487 16.37 -26.44 17.56
CA LYS A 487 17.73 -26.22 18.08
C LYS A 487 17.69 -25.08 19.10
N SER A 488 18.57 -25.07 20.10
CA SER A 488 18.53 -24.03 21.14
C SER A 488 18.72 -22.58 20.63
N THR A 489 19.34 -22.41 19.45
CA THR A 489 19.44 -21.12 18.75
C THR A 489 18.18 -20.71 17.99
N GLU A 490 17.29 -21.66 17.70
CA GLU A 490 15.99 -21.46 17.04
C GLU A 490 14.88 -21.26 18.10
N GLN A 491 15.01 -21.91 19.27
CA GLN A 491 14.26 -21.58 20.48
C GLN A 491 14.50 -20.13 20.91
N ASP A 492 15.77 -19.73 21.00
CA ASP A 492 16.18 -18.36 21.29
C ASP A 492 15.53 -17.36 20.30
N LEU A 493 15.58 -17.65 19.00
CA LEU A 493 14.94 -16.82 17.96
C LEU A 493 13.43 -16.72 18.13
N PHE A 494 12.74 -17.83 18.44
CA PHE A 494 11.30 -17.79 18.71
C PHE A 494 10.98 -16.90 19.92
N MET A 495 11.75 -16.99 21.01
CA MET A 495 11.54 -16.13 22.18
C MET A 495 11.88 -14.66 21.88
N ASP A 496 12.90 -14.40 21.07
CA ASP A 496 13.31 -13.05 20.65
C ASP A 496 12.34 -12.41 19.64
N LEU A 497 11.62 -13.21 18.84
CA LEU A 497 10.54 -12.75 17.93
C LEU A 497 9.20 -12.47 18.63
N VAL A 498 8.99 -12.97 19.85
CA VAL A 498 7.67 -13.01 20.50
C VAL A 498 7.62 -12.22 21.80
N VAL A 499 8.61 -12.42 22.68
CA VAL A 499 8.65 -11.83 24.03
C VAL A 499 9.65 -10.69 24.08
N PHE A 500 10.82 -10.86 23.46
CA PHE A 500 11.95 -9.93 23.59
C PHE A 500 12.12 -8.93 22.43
N THR A 501 11.25 -8.98 21.40
CA THR A 501 11.18 -8.00 20.29
C THR A 501 11.17 -6.55 20.80
N PRO A 502 12.02 -5.65 20.29
CA PRO A 502 12.06 -4.25 20.74
C PRO A 502 10.72 -3.52 20.56
N MET A 503 10.39 -2.58 21.45
CA MET A 503 9.18 -1.78 21.28
C MET A 503 9.34 -0.74 20.15
N HIS A 504 8.34 -0.70 19.26
CA HIS A 504 8.38 -0.10 17.92
C HIS A 504 9.21 1.18 17.71
N SER A 505 9.85 1.25 16.54
CA SER A 505 9.93 2.47 15.73
C SER A 505 9.31 2.17 14.35
N LYS A 506 8.72 3.18 13.69
CA LYS A 506 8.25 3.00 12.32
C LYS A 506 9.44 2.94 11.38
N VAL A 507 9.46 1.97 10.49
CA VAL A 507 10.41 1.88 9.37
C VAL A 507 9.91 2.73 8.21
N ASP A 508 10.84 3.39 7.51
CA ASP A 508 10.58 4.12 6.28
C ASP A 508 10.97 3.28 5.05
N GLU A 509 10.24 3.47 3.95
CA GLU A 509 10.20 2.66 2.72
C GLU A 509 11.52 2.59 1.91
N GLU A 510 12.64 3.10 2.42
CA GLU A 510 13.87 3.37 1.64
C GLU A 510 15.07 2.49 2.01
N GLY A 511 14.86 1.40 2.76
CA GLY A 511 15.84 0.31 2.90
C GLY A 511 17.14 0.62 3.65
N LEU A 512 17.27 1.80 4.26
CA LEU A 512 18.43 2.20 5.07
C LEU A 512 18.29 1.88 6.58
N SER A 513 17.17 1.28 7.00
CA SER A 513 16.84 1.07 8.41
C SER A 513 17.54 -0.14 9.04
N PHE A 514 18.04 0.04 10.26
CA PHE A 514 18.23 -1.08 11.20
C PHE A 514 16.84 -1.62 11.59
N GLY A 515 16.44 -2.72 10.95
CA GLY A 515 15.12 -3.33 11.11
C GLY A 515 15.11 -4.43 12.18
N LEU A 516 13.98 -5.15 12.24
CA LEU A 516 13.85 -6.33 13.11
C LEU A 516 14.91 -7.40 12.79
N MET A 517 15.22 -7.59 11.50
CA MET A 517 16.21 -8.58 11.07
C MET A 517 17.64 -8.22 11.48
N ASP A 518 18.01 -6.93 11.48
CA ASP A 518 19.32 -6.45 11.92
C ASP A 518 19.47 -6.59 13.44
N TRP A 519 18.42 -6.24 14.20
CA TRP A 519 18.37 -6.51 15.63
C TRP A 519 18.55 -7.99 15.95
N LEU A 520 17.86 -8.88 15.23
CA LEU A 520 18.01 -10.34 15.37
C LEU A 520 19.43 -10.82 15.01
N ALA A 521 20.01 -10.31 13.92
CA ALA A 521 21.39 -10.61 13.52
C ALA A 521 22.39 -10.23 14.62
N VAL A 522 22.20 -9.05 15.23
CA VAL A 522 22.98 -8.57 16.37
C VAL A 522 22.82 -9.48 17.59
N VAL A 523 21.60 -9.71 18.11
CA VAL A 523 21.42 -10.46 19.37
C VAL A 523 21.79 -11.94 19.25
N HIS A 524 21.55 -12.57 18.10
CA HIS A 524 21.97 -13.96 17.85
C HIS A 524 23.44 -14.08 17.39
N ASN A 525 24.10 -12.97 17.06
CA ASN A 525 25.47 -12.94 16.53
C ASN A 525 25.63 -13.72 15.20
N GLN A 526 24.73 -13.49 14.24
CA GLN A 526 24.68 -14.21 12.94
C GLN A 526 24.51 -13.24 11.77
N SER A 527 24.66 -13.73 10.53
CA SER A 527 24.31 -12.99 9.32
C SER A 527 22.79 -12.92 9.12
N LEU A 528 22.31 -11.85 8.48
CA LEU A 528 20.90 -11.70 8.07
C LEU A 528 20.37 -12.93 7.31
N GLN A 529 21.21 -13.55 6.48
CA GLN A 529 20.88 -14.76 5.74
C GLN A 529 20.57 -15.95 6.67
N GLU A 530 21.38 -16.21 7.71
CA GLU A 530 21.10 -17.31 8.64
C GLU A 530 19.97 -16.99 9.63
N ILE A 531 19.69 -15.71 9.92
CA ILE A 531 18.42 -15.33 10.57
C ILE A 531 17.24 -15.67 9.66
N GLY A 532 17.27 -15.27 8.39
CA GLY A 532 16.24 -15.60 7.40
C GLY A 532 16.00 -17.11 7.29
N ASN A 533 17.08 -17.90 7.17
CA ASN A 533 17.01 -19.36 7.17
C ASN A 533 16.35 -19.94 8.43
N ARG A 534 16.55 -19.33 9.61
CA ARG A 534 15.94 -19.78 10.87
C ARG A 534 14.48 -19.36 11.00
N VAL A 535 14.15 -18.13 10.62
CA VAL A 535 12.76 -17.65 10.54
C VAL A 535 11.96 -18.57 9.61
N GLN A 536 12.52 -18.94 8.46
CA GLN A 536 11.91 -19.88 7.53
C GLN A 536 11.67 -21.27 8.16
N ARG A 537 12.63 -21.81 8.94
CA ARG A 537 12.43 -23.06 9.71
C ARG A 537 11.39 -22.96 10.82
N LEU A 538 11.13 -21.76 11.37
CA LEU A 538 10.01 -21.51 12.29
C LEU A 538 8.66 -21.44 11.56
N LYS A 539 8.63 -20.96 10.31
CA LYS A 539 7.44 -21.00 9.43
C LYS A 539 7.08 -22.42 9.00
N GLU A 540 8.07 -23.21 8.56
CA GLU A 540 7.90 -24.61 8.16
C GLU A 540 7.29 -25.49 9.26
N ARG A 541 7.63 -25.20 10.52
CA ARG A 541 7.07 -25.87 11.71
C ARG A 541 5.78 -25.23 12.23
N GLY A 542 5.33 -24.11 11.64
CA GLY A 542 4.11 -23.40 11.99
C GLY A 542 4.11 -22.73 13.36
N LEU A 543 5.28 -22.40 13.92
CA LEU A 543 5.38 -21.58 15.15
C LEU A 543 5.23 -20.09 14.84
N VAL A 544 5.67 -19.67 13.66
CA VAL A 544 5.51 -18.33 13.07
C VAL A 544 4.72 -18.52 11.77
N GLU A 545 3.84 -17.59 11.42
CA GLU A 545 3.14 -17.63 10.12
C GLU A 545 3.85 -16.72 9.12
N ASP A 546 4.16 -15.47 9.49
CA ASP A 546 4.99 -14.58 8.68
C ASP A 546 5.74 -13.52 9.52
N VAL A 547 6.73 -12.86 8.92
CA VAL A 547 7.48 -11.74 9.52
C VAL A 547 7.61 -10.63 8.48
N ASP A 548 6.97 -9.49 8.73
CA ASP A 548 7.10 -8.30 7.89
C ASP A 548 8.48 -7.66 8.11
N MET A 549 9.35 -7.89 7.12
CA MET A 549 10.71 -7.35 7.09
C MET A 549 10.73 -5.82 6.97
N GLY A 550 9.67 -5.20 6.47
CA GLY A 550 9.47 -3.75 6.45
C GLY A 550 8.93 -3.24 7.79
N ALA A 551 7.72 -3.65 8.19
CA ALA A 551 7.00 -3.04 9.31
C ALA A 551 7.33 -3.60 10.71
N GLN A 552 8.31 -4.49 10.88
CA GLN A 552 8.66 -5.14 12.15
C GLN A 552 7.53 -5.99 12.78
N HIS A 553 6.53 -6.43 11.99
CA HIS A 553 5.39 -7.21 12.50
C HIS A 553 5.65 -8.72 12.43
N VAL A 554 5.38 -9.45 13.52
CA VAL A 554 5.47 -10.91 13.59
C VAL A 554 4.06 -11.50 13.67
N TYR A 555 3.65 -12.20 12.61
CA TYR A 555 2.36 -12.86 12.49
C TYR A 555 2.45 -14.30 13.03
N MET A 556 1.59 -14.63 14.00
CA MET A 556 1.46 -15.98 14.56
C MET A 556 0.16 -16.11 15.35
N HIS A 557 -0.27 -17.35 15.60
CA HIS A 557 -1.44 -17.66 16.40
C HIS A 557 -1.29 -17.20 17.86
N ASP A 558 -2.34 -16.62 18.43
CA ASP A 558 -2.37 -16.10 19.81
C ASP A 558 -1.83 -17.09 20.87
N LEU A 559 -2.14 -18.39 20.74
CA LEU A 559 -1.66 -19.45 21.61
C LEU A 559 -0.13 -19.67 21.58
N TYR A 560 0.57 -19.38 20.48
CA TYR A 560 2.03 -19.43 20.47
C TYR A 560 2.63 -18.24 21.24
N ARG A 561 2.03 -17.05 21.12
CA ARG A 561 2.41 -15.86 21.89
C ARG A 561 2.14 -16.06 23.39
N GLU A 562 0.97 -16.59 23.73
CA GLU A 562 0.61 -16.93 25.12
C GLU A 562 1.50 -18.05 25.69
N PHE A 563 1.79 -19.12 24.92
CA PHE A 563 2.74 -20.16 25.30
C PHE A 563 4.13 -19.56 25.62
N ALA A 564 4.64 -18.70 24.75
CA ALA A 564 5.93 -18.02 24.97
C ALA A 564 5.93 -17.16 26.24
N ASN A 565 4.86 -16.38 26.49
CA ASN A 565 4.73 -15.57 27.71
C ASN A 565 4.61 -16.43 28.98
N LEU A 566 3.95 -17.60 28.91
CA LEU A 566 3.81 -18.54 30.01
C LEU A 566 5.08 -19.38 30.27
N GLU A 567 5.89 -19.62 29.25
CA GLU A 567 7.23 -20.22 29.36
C GLU A 567 8.27 -19.18 29.85
N ALA A 568 8.13 -17.91 29.47
CA ALA A 568 8.99 -16.81 29.92
C ALA A 568 8.72 -16.42 31.39
N SER A 569 7.46 -16.23 31.79
CA SER A 569 7.12 -16.18 33.23
C SER A 569 7.42 -17.52 33.92
N GLY A 570 7.31 -18.60 33.15
CA GLY A 570 7.58 -19.97 33.54
C GLY A 570 6.58 -20.45 34.58
N LYS A 571 5.30 -20.24 34.29
CA LYS A 571 4.14 -20.91 34.90
C LYS A 571 4.00 -22.36 34.40
N LEU A 572 4.61 -22.69 33.25
CA LEU A 572 4.59 -24.03 32.66
C LEU A 572 5.51 -25.03 33.38
N LYS A 573 5.09 -25.41 34.60
CA LYS A 573 5.70 -26.38 35.54
C LYS A 573 7.03 -25.97 36.18
N ASP A 574 7.42 -26.74 37.22
CA ASP A 574 8.68 -26.66 37.96
C ASP A 574 9.91 -27.05 37.11
N LEU A 575 10.24 -26.22 36.12
CA LEU A 575 11.55 -26.23 35.49
C LEU A 575 12.62 -25.80 36.51
N ASP A 576 13.62 -26.66 36.72
CA ASP A 576 14.87 -26.34 37.42
C ASP A 576 15.43 -25.01 36.89
N PHE A 577 15.47 -24.00 37.76
CA PHE A 577 15.92 -22.63 37.43
C PHE A 577 17.27 -22.61 36.70
N LYS A 578 18.16 -23.57 36.99
CA LYS A 578 19.49 -23.67 36.35
C LYS A 578 19.41 -23.90 34.84
N LYS A 579 18.27 -24.35 34.31
CA LYS A 579 18.05 -24.64 32.89
C LYS A 579 17.32 -23.53 32.13
N ARG A 580 16.78 -22.52 32.81
CA ARG A 580 16.04 -21.43 32.15
C ARG A 580 17.00 -20.52 31.38
N LYS A 581 16.72 -20.32 30.09
CA LYS A 581 17.45 -19.39 29.20
C LYS A 581 16.81 -18.01 29.10
N TRP A 582 15.57 -17.85 29.55
CA TRP A 582 14.75 -16.65 29.48
C TRP A 582 13.94 -16.49 30.77
N ALA A 583 13.61 -15.24 31.12
CA ALA A 583 12.54 -14.93 32.07
C ALA A 583 11.88 -13.58 31.76
N TYR A 584 10.55 -13.49 31.85
CA TYR A 584 9.77 -12.24 31.69
C TYR A 584 8.70 -12.16 32.79
N TYR A 585 8.56 -11.00 33.45
CA TYR A 585 7.63 -10.79 34.56
C TYR A 585 6.76 -9.54 34.31
N GLU A 586 5.47 -9.65 34.62
CA GLU A 586 4.46 -8.60 34.43
C GLU A 586 3.66 -8.37 35.72
N ASN A 587 2.92 -7.26 35.77
CA ASN A 587 2.12 -6.82 36.93
C ASN A 587 1.16 -7.84 37.54
N SER A 588 0.64 -8.78 36.75
CA SER A 588 -0.40 -9.73 37.19
C SER A 588 0.09 -10.85 38.11
N TYR A 589 1.38 -10.89 38.46
CA TYR A 589 1.98 -12.07 39.10
C TYR A 589 2.12 -11.98 40.65
N PRO A 590 1.77 -13.05 41.40
CA PRO A 590 1.79 -13.06 42.87
C PRO A 590 3.16 -12.77 43.49
N THR A 591 3.14 -12.32 44.75
CA THR A 591 4.31 -12.06 45.60
C THR A 591 5.24 -13.26 45.80
N GLU A 592 4.81 -14.49 45.43
CA GLU A 592 5.67 -15.67 45.44
C GLU A 592 6.77 -15.63 44.39
N CYS A 593 6.61 -14.87 43.30
CA CYS A 593 7.67 -14.66 42.30
C CYS A 593 8.93 -14.02 42.92
N LEU A 594 8.79 -13.31 44.05
CA LEU A 594 9.91 -12.75 44.81
C LEU A 594 10.82 -13.83 45.44
N LYS A 595 10.36 -15.09 45.53
CA LYS A 595 11.19 -16.26 45.91
C LYS A 595 12.07 -16.77 44.76
N MET A 596 11.73 -16.39 43.52
CA MET A 596 12.35 -16.87 42.28
C MET A 596 13.51 -15.98 41.80
N MET A 597 13.62 -14.75 42.29
CA MET A 597 14.58 -13.74 41.80
C MET A 597 16.06 -14.18 41.69
N PRO A 598 16.86 -13.53 40.81
CA PRO A 598 18.27 -13.85 40.55
C PRO A 598 19.13 -14.01 41.82
N SER A 599 19.47 -15.27 42.11
CA SER A 599 20.17 -15.71 43.31
C SER A 599 21.31 -16.67 42.97
N ARG A 600 22.38 -16.63 43.78
CA ARG A 600 23.69 -17.22 43.44
C ARG A 600 23.58 -18.71 43.14
N GLY A 601 23.93 -19.11 41.91
CA GLY A 601 23.90 -20.51 41.47
C GLY A 601 22.53 -21.06 41.06
N ARG A 602 21.49 -20.22 40.94
CA ARG A 602 20.19 -20.62 40.34
C ARG A 602 20.03 -20.25 38.87
N TRP A 603 20.64 -19.17 38.39
CA TRP A 603 20.31 -18.53 37.10
C TRP A 603 21.52 -18.44 36.15
N GLN A 604 22.34 -19.49 36.06
CA GLN A 604 23.62 -19.48 35.36
C GLN A 604 23.54 -19.57 33.82
N ASN A 605 22.35 -19.74 33.25
CA ASN A 605 22.13 -19.89 31.81
C ASN A 605 21.17 -18.82 31.24
N LEU A 606 20.86 -17.79 32.02
CA LEU A 606 19.84 -16.79 31.68
C LEU A 606 20.38 -15.79 30.66
N THR A 607 19.84 -15.82 29.44
CA THR A 607 20.27 -15.04 28.28
C THR A 607 19.30 -13.95 27.84
N ARG A 608 18.02 -14.02 28.25
CA ARG A 608 17.03 -12.95 28.08
C ARG A 608 16.33 -12.66 29.40
N PHE A 609 16.14 -11.39 29.74
CA PHE A 609 15.50 -10.99 30.99
C PHE A 609 14.54 -9.81 30.78
N GLY A 610 13.37 -9.86 31.41
CA GLY A 610 12.36 -8.83 31.33
C GLY A 610 11.56 -8.65 32.62
N ILE A 611 11.30 -7.40 33.00
CA ILE A 611 10.42 -7.03 34.11
C ILE A 611 9.55 -5.83 33.69
N GLU A 612 8.26 -5.91 33.99
CA GLU A 612 7.23 -4.90 33.72
C GLU A 612 6.36 -4.70 34.96
N GLU A 613 6.48 -3.53 35.60
CA GLU A 613 5.79 -3.22 36.86
C GLU A 613 5.22 -1.79 36.93
N GLU A 614 3.96 -1.68 37.37
CA GLU A 614 3.20 -0.48 37.72
C GLU A 614 3.24 -0.32 39.25
N TRP A 615 3.71 0.83 39.75
CA TRP A 615 4.07 0.96 41.17
C TRP A 615 3.14 1.88 41.96
N GLU A 616 1.92 1.42 42.22
CA GLU A 616 1.00 2.18 43.09
C GLU A 616 1.42 2.21 44.57
N GLU A 617 2.16 1.21 45.10
CA GLU A 617 2.34 1.09 46.57
C GLU A 617 3.74 0.77 47.17
N LYS A 618 4.68 0.01 46.57
CA LYS A 618 6.05 -0.21 47.17
C LYS A 618 7.16 -0.60 46.14
N PRO A 619 8.33 0.09 46.10
CA PRO A 619 9.41 -0.14 45.13
C PRO A 619 10.39 -1.30 45.45
N ARG A 620 10.06 -2.20 46.39
CA ARG A 620 11.03 -3.10 47.07
C ARG A 620 11.45 -4.38 46.30
N ARG A 621 11.35 -4.36 44.98
CA ARG A 621 11.53 -5.56 44.13
C ARG A 621 12.90 -5.58 43.43
N LEU A 622 13.22 -4.55 42.65
CA LEU A 622 14.49 -4.46 41.92
C LEU A 622 15.72 -4.35 42.83
N GLU A 623 15.60 -3.70 44.00
CA GLU A 623 16.61 -3.66 45.09
C GLU A 623 17.19 -5.05 45.47
N ARG A 624 16.47 -6.14 45.17
CA ARG A 624 16.83 -7.51 45.54
C ARG A 624 17.63 -8.25 44.46
N ILE A 625 17.69 -7.71 43.25
CA ILE A 625 18.39 -8.32 42.11
C ILE A 625 19.88 -8.03 42.22
N LYS A 626 20.69 -9.09 42.25
CA LYS A 626 22.13 -8.95 42.07
C LYS A 626 22.47 -9.05 40.58
N TRP A 627 22.53 -7.90 39.92
CA TRP A 627 22.84 -7.75 38.49
C TRP A 627 24.15 -8.45 38.07
N SER A 628 25.13 -8.55 38.98
CA SER A 628 26.34 -9.40 38.85
C SER A 628 26.09 -10.91 38.61
N TYR A 629 24.85 -11.41 38.73
CA TYR A 629 24.46 -12.79 38.39
C TYR A 629 23.75 -12.89 37.02
N LEU A 630 23.62 -11.78 36.29
CA LEU A 630 22.97 -11.67 34.98
C LEU A 630 24.02 -11.40 33.87
N SER A 631 25.25 -11.89 34.06
CA SER A 631 26.40 -11.66 33.17
C SER A 631 26.16 -12.08 31.74
N ASP A 632 25.38 -13.14 31.55
CA ASP A 632 25.16 -13.84 30.30
C ASP A 632 23.88 -13.37 29.58
N VAL A 633 23.18 -12.36 30.14
CA VAL A 633 22.02 -11.73 29.53
C VAL A 633 22.43 -10.90 28.33
N VAL A 634 21.86 -11.23 27.16
CA VAL A 634 22.07 -10.58 25.86
C VAL A 634 20.98 -9.56 25.56
N VAL A 635 19.75 -9.80 26.03
CA VAL A 635 18.60 -8.89 25.88
C VAL A 635 17.97 -8.61 27.24
N LEU A 636 17.87 -7.32 27.58
CA LEU A 636 17.24 -6.83 28.81
C LEU A 636 16.10 -5.85 28.49
N LYS A 637 14.90 -6.13 29.02
CA LYS A 637 13.74 -5.25 29.02
C LYS A 637 13.38 -4.83 30.45
N LEU A 638 13.13 -3.54 30.70
CA LEU A 638 12.70 -3.06 32.03
C LEU A 638 11.66 -1.94 31.89
N TRP A 639 10.45 -2.18 32.39
CA TRP A 639 9.41 -1.16 32.54
C TRP A 639 9.08 -0.97 34.03
N CYS A 640 9.23 0.26 34.54
CA CYS A 640 8.97 0.61 35.95
C CYS A 640 8.20 1.93 36.07
N ASP A 641 6.90 1.88 36.36
CA ASP A 641 6.06 3.09 36.46
C ASP A 641 5.95 3.59 37.91
N GLY A 642 7.02 4.23 38.43
CA GLY A 642 7.06 4.70 39.83
C GLY A 642 8.31 5.46 40.27
N LYS A 643 8.51 5.55 41.60
CA LYS A 643 9.68 6.20 42.23
C LYS A 643 10.82 5.21 42.51
N HIS A 644 11.97 5.43 41.86
CA HIS A 644 13.30 4.86 42.15
C HIS A 644 13.37 3.37 42.59
N PRO A 645 13.75 2.45 41.68
CA PRO A 645 14.16 1.09 42.04
C PRO A 645 15.47 0.95 42.83
N GLY A 646 16.25 2.04 42.95
CA GLY A 646 17.61 1.99 43.49
C GLY A 646 18.64 1.60 42.43
N ASP A 647 19.91 1.75 42.77
CA ASP A 647 21.03 1.68 41.81
C ASP A 647 21.08 0.36 41.03
N LEU A 648 21.06 0.48 39.71
CA LEU A 648 20.95 -0.61 38.75
C LEU A 648 22.34 -0.91 38.18
N ASP A 649 23.02 -1.89 38.79
CA ASP A 649 24.43 -2.22 38.50
C ASP A 649 24.63 -2.91 37.13
N LEU A 650 24.54 -2.12 36.06
CA LEU A 650 24.79 -2.56 34.69
C LEU A 650 26.21 -3.13 34.49
N LYS A 651 27.17 -2.87 35.39
CA LYS A 651 28.56 -3.38 35.29
C LYS A 651 28.62 -4.92 35.40
N GLY A 652 27.54 -5.55 35.87
CA GLY A 652 27.38 -7.01 35.83
C GLY A 652 27.10 -7.58 34.43
N LEU A 653 26.50 -6.82 33.52
CA LEU A 653 25.81 -7.32 32.31
C LEU A 653 26.73 -7.43 31.08
N ARG A 654 27.76 -8.26 31.17
CA ARG A 654 28.86 -8.33 30.20
C ARG A 654 28.45 -8.72 28.78
N CYS A 655 27.47 -9.62 28.63
CA CYS A 655 27.02 -10.11 27.32
C CYS A 655 25.91 -9.26 26.69
N LEU A 656 25.52 -8.14 27.30
CA LEU A 656 24.33 -7.37 26.92
C LEU A 656 24.52 -6.66 25.58
N LYS A 657 23.62 -6.96 24.62
CA LYS A 657 23.58 -6.37 23.27
C LYS A 657 22.38 -5.47 23.03
N SER A 658 21.26 -5.75 23.68
CA SER A 658 20.01 -5.00 23.52
C SER A 658 19.44 -4.61 24.87
N LEU A 659 19.20 -3.31 25.06
CA LEU A 659 18.57 -2.74 26.26
C LEU A 659 17.33 -1.94 25.86
N ASP A 660 16.18 -2.25 26.44
CA ASP A 660 14.92 -1.51 26.26
C ASP A 660 14.39 -1.09 27.64
N LEU A 661 14.32 0.21 27.89
CA LEU A 661 13.90 0.80 29.16
C LEU A 661 12.61 1.60 29.00
N VAL A 662 11.66 1.47 29.93
CA VAL A 662 10.41 2.24 29.97
C VAL A 662 10.21 2.78 31.39
N ASN A 663 10.18 4.10 31.52
CA ASN A 663 10.00 4.87 32.77
C ASN A 663 11.07 4.66 33.89
N VAL A 664 12.07 3.80 33.68
CA VAL A 664 13.23 3.60 34.59
C VAL A 664 13.96 4.92 34.84
N CYS A 665 14.46 5.14 36.08
CA CYS A 665 14.98 6.44 36.49
C CYS A 665 16.48 6.60 36.11
N PRO A 666 16.93 7.80 35.69
CA PRO A 666 18.28 8.00 35.15
C PRO A 666 19.43 7.81 36.13
N LEU A 667 19.21 8.13 37.41
CA LEU A 667 20.24 7.98 38.43
C LEU A 667 20.61 6.50 38.60
N ASP A 668 19.60 5.62 38.48
CA ASP A 668 19.76 4.18 38.68
C ASP A 668 20.80 3.58 37.70
N ILE A 669 20.90 4.08 36.47
CA ILE A 669 21.79 3.53 35.42
C ILE A 669 23.09 4.31 35.18
N ARG A 670 23.25 5.49 35.81
CA ARG A 670 24.28 6.50 35.51
C ARG A 670 25.71 5.95 35.48
N ASP A 671 26.12 5.27 36.55
CA ASP A 671 27.49 4.81 36.73
C ASP A 671 27.84 3.56 35.90
N GLY A 672 26.84 2.90 35.32
CA GLY A 672 26.95 1.60 34.69
C GLY A 672 27.00 1.63 33.16
N LEU A 673 26.16 2.46 32.52
CA LEU A 673 25.85 2.38 31.09
C LEU A 673 27.07 2.48 30.16
N GLN A 674 28.04 3.34 30.48
CA GLN A 674 29.27 3.53 29.69
C GLN A 674 30.20 2.30 29.65
N ASN A 675 30.03 1.33 30.57
CA ASN A 675 30.91 0.16 30.71
C ASN A 675 30.40 -1.08 29.95
N LEU A 676 29.29 -0.94 29.19
CA LEU A 676 28.69 -2.05 28.45
C LEU A 676 29.38 -2.23 27.10
N GLU A 677 30.51 -2.96 27.09
CA GLU A 677 31.40 -3.16 25.92
C GLU A 677 30.73 -3.81 24.69
N HIS A 678 29.51 -4.35 24.83
CA HIS A 678 28.79 -5.09 23.79
C HIS A 678 27.39 -4.55 23.49
N LEU A 679 26.96 -3.44 24.12
CA LEU A 679 25.63 -2.87 23.88
C LEU A 679 25.56 -2.23 22.49
N VAL A 680 24.72 -2.76 21.60
CA VAL A 680 24.58 -2.34 20.20
C VAL A 680 23.27 -1.58 19.99
N TYR A 681 22.17 -2.03 20.61
CA TYR A 681 20.85 -1.40 20.56
C TYR A 681 20.43 -0.91 21.94
N PHE A 682 20.05 0.37 22.03
CA PHE A 682 19.49 0.97 23.25
C PHE A 682 18.21 1.76 22.91
N LYS A 683 17.08 1.35 23.49
CA LYS A 683 15.85 2.14 23.54
C LYS A 683 15.57 2.59 24.97
N TRP A 684 15.12 3.84 25.14
CA TRP A 684 14.61 4.34 26.42
C TRP A 684 13.41 5.27 26.22
N VAL A 685 12.25 4.82 26.72
CA VAL A 685 11.04 5.62 26.90
C VAL A 685 11.02 6.16 28.33
N PHE A 686 10.75 7.46 28.55
CA PHE A 686 10.80 8.07 29.88
C PHE A 686 9.74 9.16 30.12
N ARG A 687 9.21 9.20 31.35
CA ARG A 687 8.21 10.20 31.79
C ARG A 687 8.75 11.36 32.63
N ASN A 688 9.95 11.21 33.18
CA ASN A 688 10.59 12.19 34.06
C ASN A 688 11.83 12.80 33.39
N ASP A 689 12.35 13.88 33.98
CA ASP A 689 13.54 14.58 33.48
C ASP A 689 14.77 13.64 33.45
N VAL A 690 15.50 13.62 32.33
CA VAL A 690 16.65 12.72 32.13
C VAL A 690 17.92 13.47 31.77
N PHE A 691 19.01 13.08 32.44
CA PHE A 691 20.37 13.57 32.25
C PHE A 691 21.31 12.39 31.98
N LEU A 692 21.67 12.19 30.71
CA LEU A 692 22.69 11.23 30.28
C LEU A 692 24.05 11.92 30.17
N GLU A 693 25.06 11.38 30.84
CA GLU A 693 26.43 11.91 30.81
C GLU A 693 27.29 11.26 29.73
N LYS A 694 27.19 9.93 29.54
CA LYS A 694 27.97 9.15 28.57
C LYS A 694 27.21 7.90 28.10
N LEU A 695 27.52 7.46 26.89
CA LEU A 695 27.02 6.23 26.25
C LEU A 695 28.20 5.29 25.93
N PRO A 696 27.98 3.96 25.80
CA PRO A 696 29.02 3.00 25.47
C PRO A 696 29.44 3.07 24.00
N ALA A 697 30.71 2.77 23.72
CA ALA A 697 31.29 2.92 22.38
C ALA A 697 30.84 1.87 21.35
N SER A 698 30.28 0.74 21.79
CA SER A 698 29.71 -0.31 20.95
C SER A 698 28.35 0.02 20.34
N LEU A 699 27.72 1.13 20.76
CA LEU A 699 26.34 1.45 20.42
C LEU A 699 26.19 1.84 18.95
N GLU A 700 25.36 1.11 18.20
CA GLU A 700 25.04 1.38 16.80
C GLU A 700 23.67 2.05 16.64
N VAL A 701 22.72 1.79 17.55
CA VAL A 701 21.35 2.32 17.50
C VAL A 701 20.90 2.88 18.84
N LEU A 702 20.46 4.14 18.84
CA LEU A 702 19.88 4.82 20.00
C LEU A 702 18.48 5.37 19.68
N LEU A 703 17.48 4.90 20.42
CA LEU A 703 16.11 5.43 20.43
C LEU A 703 15.81 6.06 21.79
N LEU A 704 15.40 7.34 21.81
CA LEU A 704 15.01 8.06 23.02
C LEU A 704 13.61 8.67 22.84
N GLU A 705 12.72 8.43 23.79
CA GLU A 705 11.29 8.77 23.69
C GLU A 705 10.76 9.37 25.00
N GLY A 706 10.49 10.68 25.04
CA GLY A 706 10.23 11.42 26.28
C GLY A 706 8.82 12.00 26.42
N SER A 707 8.24 12.03 27.61
CA SER A 707 6.90 12.64 27.81
C SER A 707 6.94 14.14 28.16
N TYR A 708 7.37 14.98 27.23
CA TYR A 708 7.15 16.44 27.25
C TYR A 708 7.64 17.21 28.50
N ARG A 709 8.75 16.78 29.12
CA ARG A 709 9.39 17.43 30.28
C ARG A 709 10.90 17.60 30.04
N MET A 710 11.68 18.03 31.03
CA MET A 710 13.05 18.51 30.83
C MET A 710 14.02 17.35 30.58
N PHE A 711 14.10 16.95 29.33
CA PHE A 711 15.27 16.23 28.83
C PHE A 711 16.46 17.21 28.70
N SER A 712 17.67 16.73 28.94
CA SER A 712 18.89 17.43 28.52
C SER A 712 20.02 16.44 28.31
N LEU A 713 20.47 16.33 27.06
CA LEU A 713 21.69 15.64 26.69
C LEU A 713 22.87 16.50 27.17
N GLY A 714 23.76 15.92 27.99
CA GLY A 714 24.96 16.62 28.43
C GLY A 714 25.91 16.88 27.26
N SER A 715 26.62 18.01 27.29
CA SER A 715 27.75 18.26 26.39
C SER A 715 28.84 17.22 26.64
N GLY A 716 28.90 16.21 25.76
CA GLY A 716 29.81 15.07 25.85
C GLY A 716 29.16 13.68 25.84
N VAL A 717 27.82 13.59 25.85
CA VAL A 717 27.10 12.29 25.90
C VAL A 717 27.42 11.36 24.73
N PHE A 718 27.77 11.93 23.58
CA PHE A 718 28.13 11.20 22.35
C PHE A 718 29.65 11.04 22.13
N ASP A 719 30.51 11.51 23.04
CA ASP A 719 31.97 11.56 22.84
C ASP A 719 32.62 10.19 22.63
N LEU A 720 31.94 9.11 23.01
CA LEU A 720 32.41 7.73 22.83
C LEU A 720 31.67 6.97 21.71
N CYS A 721 30.65 7.56 21.08
CA CYS A 721 29.70 6.87 20.20
C CYS A 721 30.23 6.59 18.77
N PHE A 722 31.45 6.08 18.65
CA PHE A 722 32.16 5.85 17.38
C PHE A 722 31.45 4.91 16.40
N ASN A 723 30.52 4.07 16.88
CA ASN A 723 29.75 3.12 16.08
C ASN A 723 28.30 3.55 15.78
N LEU A 724 27.82 4.67 16.33
CA LEU A 724 26.40 5.03 16.25
C LEU A 724 26.00 5.34 14.80
N ALA A 725 25.17 4.46 14.23
CA ALA A 725 24.70 4.50 12.85
C ALA A 725 23.27 5.04 12.72
N LYS A 726 22.41 4.81 13.73
CA LYS A 726 21.07 5.43 13.86
C LYS A 726 20.89 6.14 15.19
N LEU A 727 20.41 7.39 15.12
CA LEU A 727 19.91 8.16 16.24
C LEU A 727 18.44 8.53 15.99
N GLU A 728 17.57 8.30 16.95
CA GLU A 728 16.15 8.65 16.87
C GLU A 728 15.68 9.28 18.20
N LEU A 729 15.18 10.52 18.12
CA LEU A 729 14.68 11.28 19.26
C LEU A 729 13.19 11.60 19.07
N ARG A 730 12.35 11.17 20.00
CA ARG A 730 10.88 11.36 19.99
C ARG A 730 10.42 12.14 21.22
N ASP A 731 9.66 13.21 21.00
CA ASP A 731 9.00 14.02 22.05
C ASP A 731 9.95 14.55 23.15
N CYS A 732 11.25 14.54 22.83
CA CYS A 732 12.35 14.95 23.70
C CYS A 732 12.49 16.48 23.71
N ARG A 733 12.64 17.06 24.90
CA ARG A 733 13.08 18.46 25.03
C ARG A 733 14.58 18.54 24.78
N ALA A 734 14.99 18.82 23.56
CA ALA A 734 16.41 18.85 23.23
C ALA A 734 17.07 20.12 23.82
N GLY A 735 17.95 19.93 24.80
CA GLY A 735 19.03 20.89 25.07
C GLY A 735 19.91 21.10 23.84
N ASN A 736 20.72 22.16 23.81
CA ASN A 736 21.52 22.59 22.63
C ASN A 736 22.23 21.40 21.93
N LEU A 737 21.63 20.92 20.84
CA LEU A 737 22.16 19.84 20.01
C LEU A 737 23.19 20.42 19.03
N ASP A 738 24.38 20.67 19.58
CA ASP A 738 25.52 21.20 18.84
C ASP A 738 26.47 20.06 18.43
N PHE A 739 26.29 19.53 17.22
CA PHE A 739 27.15 18.49 16.68
C PHE A 739 28.41 19.04 15.98
N ARG A 740 28.69 20.36 16.02
CA ARG A 740 29.83 20.98 15.29
C ARG A 740 31.17 20.34 15.59
N ASN A 741 31.37 19.91 16.83
CA ASN A 741 32.62 19.32 17.32
C ASN A 741 32.51 17.80 17.60
N CYS A 742 31.43 17.13 17.19
CA CYS A 742 31.22 15.70 17.46
C CYS A 742 32.06 14.78 16.55
N SER A 743 33.38 14.76 16.78
CA SER A 743 34.33 13.86 16.10
C SER A 743 34.04 12.36 16.27
N SER A 744 33.12 11.99 17.14
CA SER A 744 32.77 10.60 17.44
C SER A 744 31.56 10.08 16.65
N LEU A 745 30.62 10.95 16.24
CA LEU A 745 29.42 10.53 15.49
C LEU A 745 29.65 10.39 13.97
N GLN A 746 30.87 10.01 13.56
CA GLN A 746 31.23 9.99 12.14
C GLN A 746 30.51 8.87 11.38
N ARG A 747 30.10 7.77 12.05
CA ARG A 747 29.32 6.68 11.43
C ARG A 747 27.81 6.93 11.36
N LEU A 748 27.30 8.07 11.82
CA LEU A 748 25.86 8.33 11.93
C LEU A 748 25.23 8.55 10.55
N GLN A 749 24.53 7.54 10.03
CA GLN A 749 23.92 7.55 8.69
C GLN A 749 22.44 7.94 8.70
N LEU A 750 21.73 7.67 9.80
CA LEU A 750 20.32 8.00 10.03
C LEU A 750 20.15 8.92 11.24
N PHE A 751 19.40 10.00 11.09
CA PHE A 751 18.95 10.83 12.20
C PHE A 751 17.46 11.18 12.05
N ASP A 752 16.63 10.69 12.98
CA ASP A 752 15.18 10.90 12.98
C ASP A 752 14.78 11.77 14.20
N LEU A 753 14.11 12.90 13.94
CA LEU A 753 13.67 13.88 14.95
C LEU A 753 12.15 14.02 14.91
N HIS A 754 11.45 13.47 15.92
CA HIS A 754 10.01 13.62 16.10
C HIS A 754 9.69 14.51 17.30
N HIS A 755 8.86 15.52 17.10
CA HIS A 755 8.32 16.40 18.15
C HIS A 755 9.38 17.04 19.09
N PRO A 756 10.49 17.59 18.57
CA PRO A 756 11.49 18.25 19.41
C PRO A 756 10.92 19.51 20.06
N ASP A 757 10.94 19.55 21.40
CA ASP A 757 10.66 20.75 22.19
C ASP A 757 11.99 21.50 22.43
N LEU A 758 12.08 22.74 21.94
CA LEU A 758 13.28 23.58 22.02
C LEU A 758 13.05 24.87 22.84
N GLU A 759 12.06 24.89 23.74
CA GLU A 759 11.61 26.10 24.46
C GLU A 759 12.70 26.90 25.19
N ALA A 760 13.82 26.27 25.58
CA ALA A 760 14.82 26.84 26.47
C ALA A 760 16.20 27.11 25.83
N CYS A 761 16.38 26.88 24.53
CA CYS A 761 17.70 26.90 23.87
C CYS A 761 17.88 28.04 22.86
N VAL A 762 19.13 28.53 22.76
CA VAL A 762 19.51 29.65 21.89
C VAL A 762 19.71 29.15 20.46
N SER A 763 18.59 28.97 19.77
CA SER A 763 18.42 29.04 18.30
C SER A 763 19.22 28.12 17.36
N GLU A 764 20.15 27.29 17.84
CA GLU A 764 21.06 26.50 16.97
C GLU A 764 21.05 25.00 17.28
N LEU A 765 20.25 24.24 16.52
CA LEU A 765 20.62 22.87 16.13
C LEU A 765 21.67 23.00 15.02
N SER A 766 22.87 22.42 15.18
CA SER A 766 23.85 22.31 14.09
C SER A 766 24.25 20.86 13.85
N LEU A 767 24.25 20.47 12.57
CA LEU A 767 24.60 19.14 12.09
C LEU A 767 26.00 19.10 11.43
N ASP A 768 26.75 20.21 11.45
CA ASP A 768 27.95 20.41 10.61
C ASP A 768 29.05 19.34 10.78
N GLY A 769 29.12 18.67 11.94
CA GLY A 769 30.10 17.60 12.22
C GLY A 769 29.69 16.18 11.81
N LEU A 770 28.46 15.96 11.32
CA LEU A 770 27.91 14.63 11.00
C LEU A 770 28.25 14.20 9.56
N GLN A 771 29.50 13.76 9.34
CA GLN A 771 30.09 13.67 7.99
C GLN A 771 29.57 12.54 7.08
N ASP A 772 29.01 11.44 7.61
CA ASP A 772 28.38 10.38 6.80
C ASP A 772 26.83 10.40 6.85
N LEU A 773 26.21 11.44 7.43
CA LEU A 773 24.75 11.51 7.57
C LEU A 773 24.07 11.44 6.20
N SER A 774 23.35 10.35 5.95
CA SER A 774 22.75 10.02 4.66
C SER A 774 21.26 10.37 4.60
N LYS A 775 20.56 10.28 5.73
CA LYS A 775 19.14 10.61 5.86
C LYS A 775 18.86 11.41 7.12
N LEU A 776 18.02 12.43 6.98
CA LEU A 776 17.50 13.25 8.05
C LEU A 776 15.97 13.35 7.95
N THR A 777 15.27 12.96 9.00
CA THR A 777 13.80 13.08 9.13
C THR A 777 13.46 14.09 10.23
N VAL A 778 12.59 15.06 9.94
CA VAL A 778 12.12 16.06 10.91
C VAL A 778 10.59 16.15 10.90
N PHE A 779 9.96 15.76 12.01
CA PHE A 779 8.52 15.57 12.11
C PHE A 779 7.92 16.48 13.20
N ARG A 780 7.28 17.56 12.76
CA ARG A 780 6.43 18.48 13.55
C ARG A 780 7.15 19.17 14.71
N TRP A 781 7.67 20.35 14.40
CA TRP A 781 8.32 21.28 15.33
C TRP A 781 7.25 22.10 16.07
N LYS A 782 7.21 22.07 17.40
CA LYS A 782 6.15 22.74 18.18
C LYS A 782 6.66 23.90 19.04
N ARG A 783 5.74 24.85 19.28
CA ARG A 783 5.72 25.74 20.45
C ARG A 783 4.54 25.36 21.34
N ARG A 784 4.62 25.59 22.64
CA ARG A 784 3.42 25.84 23.45
C ARG A 784 3.12 27.33 23.47
N HIS A 785 1.83 27.64 23.42
CA HIS A 785 1.27 28.81 24.08
C HIS A 785 0.08 28.32 24.92
N PHE A 786 -0.15 28.96 26.06
CA PHE A 786 -1.35 28.72 26.86
C PHE A 786 -2.59 29.11 26.05
N VAL A 787 -3.63 28.28 26.11
CA VAL A 787 -4.98 28.76 25.86
C VAL A 787 -5.50 29.28 27.19
N ASP A 788 -5.84 30.57 27.24
CA ASP A 788 -6.95 31.01 28.09
C ASP A 788 -7.63 32.24 27.47
N SER A 789 -8.81 31.99 26.90
CA SER A 789 -9.79 32.98 26.42
C SER A 789 -9.37 33.93 25.28
N TRP A 790 -10.05 33.82 24.13
CA TRP A 790 -11.02 34.81 23.62
C TRP A 790 -11.72 34.26 22.36
N GLY A 791 -12.85 34.87 21.99
CA GLY A 791 -13.68 34.47 20.85
C GLY A 791 -13.46 35.34 19.61
N SER A 792 -14.43 35.25 18.68
CA SER A 792 -14.43 35.80 17.32
C SER A 792 -13.43 35.15 16.35
N LEU A 793 -13.96 34.70 15.21
CA LEU A 793 -13.15 34.48 14.00
C LEU A 793 -12.92 35.85 13.39
N ASP A 794 -11.66 36.26 13.28
CA ASP A 794 -11.03 36.87 12.09
C ASP A 794 -9.60 37.33 12.47
N MET A 795 -8.77 37.68 11.47
CA MET A 795 -7.37 38.15 11.64
C MET A 795 -6.36 37.15 12.27
N TRP A 796 -5.94 36.14 11.52
CA TRP A 796 -4.72 35.37 11.84
C TRP A 796 -3.46 36.20 11.50
N SER A 797 -2.96 36.98 12.47
CA SER A 797 -1.75 37.81 12.28
C SER A 797 -0.44 36.99 12.26
N PRO A 798 0.57 37.33 11.44
CA PRO A 798 1.76 36.49 11.19
C PRO A 798 2.80 36.41 12.34
N MET A 799 2.48 36.87 13.55
CA MET A 799 3.44 37.15 14.63
C MET A 799 3.95 35.91 15.43
N TRP A 800 3.50 34.70 15.12
CA TRP A 800 3.63 33.55 16.05
C TRP A 800 4.84 32.62 15.80
N PHE A 801 5.58 32.77 14.70
CA PHE A 801 6.45 31.72 14.13
C PHE A 801 7.96 32.02 14.20
N ASN A 802 8.65 31.50 15.22
CA ASN A 802 10.10 31.69 15.44
C ASN A 802 10.98 30.44 15.22
N HIS A 803 10.43 29.31 14.75
CA HIS A 803 11.14 28.04 14.62
C HIS A 803 11.94 27.96 13.31
N ARG A 804 13.19 28.42 13.33
CA ARG A 804 14.12 28.36 12.19
C ARG A 804 15.10 27.19 12.33
N LEU A 805 15.24 26.36 11.30
CA LEU A 805 16.41 25.49 11.13
C LEU A 805 17.56 26.35 10.61
N GLN A 806 18.47 26.74 11.50
CA GLN A 806 19.47 27.79 11.24
C GLN A 806 20.83 27.28 10.76
N CYS A 807 21.09 25.96 10.76
CA CYS A 807 22.33 25.39 10.26
C CYS A 807 22.29 25.13 8.74
N GLN A 808 23.46 24.86 8.18
CA GLN A 808 23.58 24.24 6.85
C GLN A 808 23.50 22.71 7.03
N LEU A 809 22.87 22.02 6.08
CA LEU A 809 22.74 20.57 6.11
C LEU A 809 24.05 19.89 5.65
N PRO A 810 24.38 18.67 6.13
CA PRO A 810 25.61 17.97 5.76
C PRO A 810 25.73 17.68 4.26
N ALA A 811 26.94 17.76 3.72
CA ALA A 811 27.23 17.49 2.30
C ALA A 811 27.08 16.01 1.90
N SER A 812 26.99 15.11 2.90
CA SER A 812 26.74 13.68 2.77
C SER A 812 25.28 13.32 2.49
N LEU A 813 24.35 14.22 2.85
CA LEU A 813 22.93 13.94 2.92
C LEU A 813 22.37 13.57 1.55
N ARG A 814 21.68 12.42 1.47
CA ARG A 814 21.03 11.87 0.27
C ARG A 814 19.52 12.02 0.32
N VAL A 815 18.94 11.91 1.51
CA VAL A 815 17.49 12.02 1.76
C VAL A 815 17.22 13.07 2.84
N LEU A 816 16.32 14.01 2.55
CA LEU A 816 15.73 14.91 3.54
C LEU A 816 14.21 14.75 3.54
N ARG A 817 13.62 14.52 4.72
CA ARG A 817 12.16 14.47 4.90
C ARG A 817 11.73 15.39 6.04
N ILE A 818 11.16 16.54 5.72
CA ILE A 818 10.57 17.48 6.67
C ILE A 818 9.04 17.42 6.52
N VAL A 819 8.28 17.26 7.61
CA VAL A 819 6.84 16.92 7.51
C VAL A 819 5.88 17.98 8.05
N GLU A 820 6.18 18.69 9.15
CA GLU A 820 5.34 19.80 9.64
C GLU A 820 6.11 20.95 10.34
N ASP A 821 5.70 22.20 10.05
CA ASP A 821 5.95 23.48 10.73
C ASP A 821 7.42 23.88 10.97
N VAL A 822 8.26 23.75 9.93
CA VAL A 822 9.68 24.15 9.97
C VAL A 822 9.94 25.38 9.10
N SER A 823 10.61 26.41 9.63
CA SER A 823 11.11 27.53 8.83
C SER A 823 12.55 27.31 8.38
N LEU A 824 12.82 27.41 7.09
CA LEU A 824 14.11 27.12 6.46
C LEU A 824 14.93 28.40 6.25
N ARG A 825 16.25 28.33 6.54
CA ARG A 825 17.21 29.38 6.19
C ARG A 825 17.50 29.35 4.68
N SER A 826 17.74 30.52 4.08
CA SER A 826 17.86 30.71 2.62
C SER A 826 18.95 29.86 1.95
N ASP A 827 20.03 29.53 2.67
CA ASP A 827 21.20 28.78 2.22
C ASP A 827 21.33 27.39 2.88
N VAL A 828 20.26 26.87 3.51
CA VAL A 828 20.26 25.59 4.23
C VAL A 828 20.80 24.41 3.39
N PHE A 829 20.58 24.45 2.07
CA PHE A 829 21.02 23.45 1.10
C PHE A 829 22.40 23.71 0.46
N ALA A 830 23.08 24.81 0.80
CA ALA A 830 24.22 25.32 0.02
C ALA A 830 25.43 24.37 -0.07
N ARG A 831 25.54 23.35 0.80
CA ARG A 831 26.58 22.31 0.78
C ARG A 831 26.10 20.94 0.27
N CYS A 832 24.81 20.74 0.01
CA CYS A 832 24.20 19.42 -0.14
C CYS A 832 24.32 18.80 -1.54
N THR A 833 25.55 18.65 -2.04
CA THR A 833 25.82 18.13 -3.40
C THR A 833 25.31 16.71 -3.66
N LYS A 834 25.17 15.88 -2.61
CA LYS A 834 24.75 14.46 -2.70
C LYS A 834 23.24 14.22 -2.47
N LEU A 835 22.44 15.26 -2.21
CA LEU A 835 21.00 15.09 -2.01
C LEU A 835 20.37 14.52 -3.28
N ARG A 836 19.56 13.47 -3.15
CA ARG A 836 18.82 12.78 -4.22
C ARG A 836 17.31 12.96 -4.09
N LYS A 837 16.81 12.89 -2.87
CA LYS A 837 15.37 13.04 -2.56
C LYS A 837 15.16 14.08 -1.47
N VAL A 838 14.23 14.99 -1.71
CA VAL A 838 13.82 16.02 -0.76
C VAL A 838 12.30 16.08 -0.68
N TYR A 839 11.74 15.90 0.51
CA TYR A 839 10.33 16.08 0.83
C TYR A 839 10.17 17.24 1.84
N LEU A 840 9.36 18.24 1.50
CA LEU A 840 9.09 19.44 2.30
C LEU A 840 7.58 19.64 2.55
N GLY A 841 7.07 19.01 3.60
CA GLY A 841 5.70 19.19 4.10
C GLY A 841 5.57 20.37 5.08
N LEU A 842 4.54 21.20 4.88
CA LEU A 842 4.08 22.26 5.79
C LEU A 842 5.22 23.18 6.31
N CYS A 843 6.14 23.55 5.41
CA CYS A 843 7.32 24.36 5.70
C CYS A 843 7.08 25.86 5.49
N ARG A 844 8.00 26.70 5.97
CA ARG A 844 8.15 28.11 5.56
C ARG A 844 9.59 28.38 5.08
N ALA A 845 9.80 29.37 4.20
CA ALA A 845 11.15 29.87 3.90
C ALA A 845 11.16 31.35 3.45
N GLU A 846 12.31 32.01 3.56
CA GLU A 846 12.55 33.32 2.91
C GLU A 846 12.95 33.17 1.43
N SER A 847 13.55 32.04 1.06
CA SER A 847 13.88 31.61 -0.31
C SER A 847 14.13 30.10 -0.32
N LEU A 848 14.12 29.46 -1.49
CA LEU A 848 14.51 28.05 -1.65
C LEU A 848 15.52 27.91 -2.80
N ASP A 849 16.82 27.83 -2.48
CA ASP A 849 17.89 27.66 -3.45
C ASP A 849 18.49 26.25 -3.35
N LEU A 850 18.22 25.43 -4.37
CA LEU A 850 18.65 24.03 -4.48
C LEU A 850 19.69 23.85 -5.60
N ARG A 851 20.21 24.92 -6.20
CA ARG A 851 21.14 24.84 -7.36
C ARG A 851 22.42 24.04 -7.08
N ASN A 852 22.87 24.02 -5.83
CA ASN A 852 24.05 23.27 -5.40
C ASN A 852 23.77 21.77 -5.15
N CYS A 853 22.51 21.33 -5.19
CA CYS A 853 22.12 19.93 -5.03
C CYS A 853 22.28 19.16 -6.35
N THR A 854 23.54 19.00 -6.78
CA THR A 854 23.98 18.45 -8.08
C THR A 854 23.63 16.98 -8.35
N SER A 855 22.96 16.30 -7.42
CA SER A 855 22.48 14.93 -7.58
C SER A 855 21.00 14.78 -7.21
N LEU A 856 20.26 15.88 -7.10
CA LEU A 856 18.85 15.87 -6.73
C LEU A 856 18.05 15.29 -7.89
N GLU A 857 17.43 14.14 -7.67
CA GLU A 857 16.64 13.36 -8.64
C GLU A 857 15.15 13.70 -8.48
N SER A 858 14.66 13.79 -7.24
CA SER A 858 13.25 14.02 -6.90
C SER A 858 13.06 15.08 -5.81
N LEU A 859 12.14 16.02 -6.05
CA LEU A 859 11.75 17.10 -5.14
C LEU A 859 10.23 17.14 -4.99
N GLU A 860 9.76 16.94 -3.76
CA GLU A 860 8.33 17.03 -3.41
C GLU A 860 8.11 18.12 -2.34
N ILE A 861 7.20 19.05 -2.62
CA ILE A 861 6.92 20.21 -1.79
C ILE A 861 5.41 20.33 -1.57
N CYS A 862 4.97 20.29 -0.32
CA CYS A 862 3.56 20.27 0.04
C CYS A 862 3.27 21.35 1.09
N ASN A 863 2.50 22.38 0.73
CA ASN A 863 2.17 23.53 1.60
C ASN A 863 3.40 24.31 2.10
N LEU A 864 4.29 24.74 1.19
CA LEU A 864 5.43 25.61 1.50
C LEU A 864 5.00 27.08 1.45
N TYR A 865 4.98 27.75 2.61
CA TYR A 865 4.61 29.16 2.73
C TYR A 865 5.82 30.09 2.64
N GLN A 866 5.63 31.32 2.14
CA GLN A 866 6.63 32.37 2.28
C GLN A 866 6.65 32.88 3.73
N SER A 867 7.83 33.07 4.33
CA SER A 867 7.96 33.38 5.76
C SER A 867 7.79 34.86 6.13
N LYS A 868 7.57 35.72 5.13
CA LYS A 868 7.18 37.13 5.25
C LYS A 868 6.15 37.40 4.15
N GLU A 869 5.09 38.12 4.48
CA GLU A 869 4.23 38.71 3.46
C GLU A 869 5.02 39.81 2.74
N GLN A 870 5.50 39.53 1.53
CA GLN A 870 5.97 40.59 0.65
C GLN A 870 4.76 41.19 -0.05
N SER A 871 4.51 42.49 0.17
CA SER A 871 3.70 43.28 -0.76
C SER A 871 4.47 43.32 -2.08
N PHE A 872 4.09 42.47 -3.04
CA PHE A 872 4.61 42.56 -4.39
C PHE A 872 4.34 43.98 -4.90
N ILE A 873 5.41 44.69 -5.25
CA ILE A 873 5.30 46.08 -5.73
C ILE A 873 4.45 46.03 -7.00
N ALA A 874 3.46 46.91 -7.14
CA ALA A 874 2.53 46.89 -8.26
C ALA A 874 3.28 47.09 -9.59
N VAL A 875 3.60 45.98 -10.25
CA VAL A 875 4.31 45.94 -11.54
C VAL A 875 3.34 46.48 -12.61
N THR A 876 3.49 47.76 -12.92
CA THR A 876 2.70 48.42 -13.98
C THR A 876 2.92 47.75 -15.33
N GLU A 877 1.93 47.80 -16.24
CA GLU A 877 2.00 47.13 -17.55
C GLU A 877 3.29 47.45 -18.33
N ALA A 878 3.75 48.71 -18.28
CA ALA A 878 5.00 49.17 -18.90
C ALA A 878 6.28 48.51 -18.35
N SER A 879 6.19 47.79 -17.23
CA SER A 879 7.28 47.01 -16.62
C SER A 879 7.20 45.52 -17.00
N LEU A 880 6.03 45.01 -17.42
CA LEU A 880 5.87 43.61 -17.84
C LEU A 880 6.55 43.32 -19.19
N GLU A 881 6.68 44.32 -20.07
CA GLU A 881 7.42 44.18 -21.33
C GLU A 881 8.94 43.98 -21.15
N ARG A 882 9.47 44.12 -19.93
CA ARG A 882 10.90 43.98 -19.59
C ARG A 882 11.14 42.97 -18.48
N LEU A 883 10.52 41.80 -18.59
CA LEU A 883 10.65 40.70 -17.63
C LEU A 883 12.10 40.23 -17.37
N ASP A 884 13.04 40.46 -18.29
CA ASP A 884 14.48 40.19 -18.10
C ASP A 884 15.21 41.26 -17.23
N ASP A 885 14.64 42.45 -17.04
CA ASP A 885 15.23 43.56 -16.26
C ASP A 885 14.79 43.57 -14.77
N LEU A 886 13.75 42.82 -14.39
CA LEU A 886 13.22 42.79 -13.02
C LEU A 886 14.21 42.12 -12.05
N THR A 887 14.51 42.78 -10.92
CA THR A 887 15.54 42.31 -10.00
C THR A 887 14.99 41.31 -8.98
N GLU A 888 15.88 40.57 -8.29
CA GLU A 888 15.48 39.64 -7.21
C GLU A 888 14.69 40.31 -6.06
N ARG A 889 14.75 41.66 -5.96
CA ARG A 889 13.97 42.44 -4.98
C ARG A 889 12.51 42.61 -5.36
N ASP A 890 12.20 42.59 -6.66
CA ASP A 890 10.89 42.98 -7.19
C ASP A 890 9.94 41.78 -7.29
N ILE A 891 10.48 40.60 -7.60
CA ILE A 891 9.73 39.35 -7.80
C ILE A 891 9.64 38.49 -6.52
N GLY A 892 10.52 38.75 -5.53
CA GLY A 892 10.45 38.12 -4.21
C GLY A 892 11.02 36.70 -4.14
N ASN A 893 12.36 36.57 -4.15
CA ASN A 893 13.10 35.36 -3.78
C ASN A 893 12.55 34.04 -4.38
N PRO A 894 12.54 33.89 -5.72
CA PRO A 894 11.98 32.71 -6.38
C PRO A 894 12.71 31.41 -6.02
N ILE A 895 12.03 30.28 -6.21
CA ILE A 895 12.61 28.94 -6.10
C ILE A 895 13.67 28.74 -7.19
N LYS A 896 14.84 28.21 -6.83
CA LYS A 896 15.96 27.97 -7.76
C LYS A 896 16.34 26.49 -7.76
N LEU A 897 16.25 25.84 -8.91
CA LEU A 897 16.34 24.38 -9.06
C LEU A 897 17.71 23.93 -9.64
N PRO A 898 18.18 22.71 -9.34
CA PRO A 898 19.40 22.15 -9.91
C PRO A 898 19.18 21.49 -11.28
N VAL A 899 20.27 21.33 -12.03
CA VAL A 899 20.30 20.71 -13.38
C VAL A 899 19.85 19.25 -13.38
N SER A 900 20.14 18.51 -12.29
CA SER A 900 19.91 17.07 -12.18
C SER A 900 18.46 16.66 -11.97
N LEU A 901 17.56 17.61 -11.67
CA LEU A 901 16.21 17.32 -11.20
C LEU A 901 15.36 16.64 -12.27
N GLU A 902 14.93 15.40 -12.01
CA GLU A 902 14.11 14.60 -12.93
C GLU A 902 12.61 14.73 -12.62
N VAL A 903 12.24 14.76 -11.33
CA VAL A 903 10.84 14.83 -10.88
C VAL A 903 10.64 15.99 -9.90
N LEU A 904 9.70 16.88 -10.22
CA LEU A 904 9.22 17.94 -9.33
C LEU A 904 7.72 17.83 -9.10
N ARG A 905 7.32 17.70 -7.84
CA ARG A 905 5.93 17.88 -7.39
C ARG A 905 5.83 19.03 -6.41
N ALA A 906 5.03 20.03 -6.74
CA ALA A 906 4.78 21.19 -5.90
C ALA A 906 3.27 21.39 -5.74
N TRP A 907 2.78 21.26 -4.51
CA TRP A 907 1.37 21.39 -4.17
C TRP A 907 1.20 22.47 -3.09
N SER A 908 0.34 23.46 -3.33
CA SER A 908 0.05 24.59 -2.42
C SER A 908 1.27 25.44 -2.04
N VAL A 909 2.21 25.67 -2.97
CA VAL A 909 3.45 26.43 -2.72
C VAL A 909 3.22 27.93 -2.92
N ARG A 910 3.54 28.75 -1.92
CA ARG A 910 3.40 30.23 -1.95
C ARG A 910 4.67 30.98 -2.32
N ILE A 911 5.84 30.33 -2.28
CA ILE A 911 7.09 30.93 -2.79
C ILE A 911 7.07 30.82 -4.33
N PRO A 912 7.33 31.91 -5.07
CA PRO A 912 7.06 31.92 -6.50
C PRO A 912 8.00 31.02 -7.32
N PHE A 913 7.40 30.29 -8.27
CA PHE A 913 8.09 29.80 -9.46
C PHE A 913 8.12 30.91 -10.53
N VAL A 914 9.24 31.07 -11.24
CA VAL A 914 9.41 32.10 -12.29
C VAL A 914 10.11 31.48 -13.50
N SER A 915 10.04 32.09 -14.68
CA SER A 915 10.78 31.65 -15.88
C SER A 915 12.23 31.21 -15.60
N GLY A 916 13.01 32.03 -14.88
CA GLY A 916 14.40 31.72 -14.53
C GLY A 916 14.60 30.46 -13.65
N ALA A 917 13.56 29.95 -12.97
CA ALA A 917 13.65 28.78 -12.11
C ALA A 917 13.87 27.47 -12.89
N PHE A 918 13.32 27.38 -14.11
CA PHE A 918 13.36 26.18 -14.96
C PHE A 918 14.48 26.21 -16.00
N LYS A 919 15.16 27.35 -16.17
CA LYS A 919 16.22 27.61 -17.17
C LYS A 919 17.39 26.61 -17.16
N LEU A 920 17.58 25.86 -16.08
CA LEU A 920 18.66 24.87 -15.92
C LEU A 920 18.17 23.41 -15.92
N CYS A 921 16.85 23.17 -15.88
CA CYS A 921 16.24 21.87 -15.58
C CYS A 921 16.15 20.94 -16.81
N VAL A 922 17.27 20.73 -17.51
CA VAL A 922 17.32 19.95 -18.76
C VAL A 922 16.90 18.48 -18.59
N ASN A 923 17.17 17.89 -17.42
CA ASN A 923 16.83 16.50 -17.07
C ASN A 923 15.37 16.30 -16.60
N LEU A 924 14.59 17.36 -16.43
CA LEU A 924 13.27 17.29 -15.79
C LEU A 924 12.28 16.53 -16.67
N THR A 925 11.94 15.29 -16.30
CA THR A 925 11.02 14.41 -17.05
C THR A 925 9.56 14.59 -16.61
N LYS A 926 9.31 14.94 -15.33
CA LYS A 926 7.97 15.22 -14.82
C LYS A 926 7.90 16.48 -13.95
N LEU A 927 6.92 17.33 -14.25
CA LEU A 927 6.58 18.53 -13.48
C LEU A 927 5.08 18.53 -13.12
N GLU A 928 4.77 18.52 -11.82
CA GLU A 928 3.42 18.72 -11.28
C GLU A 928 3.37 20.02 -10.44
N LEU A 929 2.63 21.03 -10.88
CA LEU A 929 2.37 22.28 -10.15
C LEU A 929 0.88 22.40 -9.82
N ARG A 930 0.51 22.32 -8.55
CA ARG A 930 -0.90 22.45 -8.08
C ARG A 930 -1.07 23.56 -7.04
N ASN A 931 -2.04 24.46 -7.20
CA ASN A 931 -2.34 25.55 -6.26
C ASN A 931 -1.10 26.42 -5.91
N CYS A 932 -0.18 26.62 -6.87
CA CYS A 932 1.11 27.27 -6.65
C CYS A 932 1.13 28.74 -7.10
N VAL A 933 1.96 29.56 -6.46
CA VAL A 933 2.25 30.93 -6.91
C VAL A 933 3.30 30.91 -8.02
N ALA A 934 3.06 31.66 -9.08
CA ALA A 934 3.91 31.73 -10.26
C ALA A 934 4.02 33.17 -10.81
N GLY A 935 5.20 33.54 -11.32
CA GLY A 935 5.39 34.78 -12.06
C GLY A 935 4.65 34.76 -13.39
N ASN A 936 4.25 35.94 -13.87
CA ASN A 936 3.37 36.11 -15.03
C ASN A 936 3.94 35.55 -16.35
N TYR A 937 5.23 35.18 -16.39
CA TYR A 937 5.84 34.39 -17.46
C TYR A 937 6.60 33.18 -16.89
N LEU A 938 6.23 31.98 -17.33
CA LEU A 938 7.01 30.75 -17.12
C LEU A 938 7.56 30.25 -18.47
N ASP A 939 8.83 29.86 -18.45
CA ASP A 939 9.58 29.46 -19.63
C ASP A 939 10.18 28.08 -19.42
N PHE A 940 9.79 27.13 -20.28
CA PHE A 940 10.27 25.75 -20.23
C PHE A 940 11.20 25.41 -21.41
N ARG A 941 11.67 26.39 -22.18
CA ARG A 941 12.46 26.17 -23.42
C ARG A 941 13.72 25.33 -23.29
N ASN A 942 14.26 25.20 -22.07
CA ASN A 942 15.43 24.36 -21.78
C ASN A 942 15.08 22.99 -21.18
N CYS A 943 13.83 22.71 -20.82
CA CYS A 943 13.41 21.44 -20.22
C CYS A 943 13.17 20.37 -21.30
N SER A 944 14.16 20.10 -22.15
CA SER A 944 14.00 19.32 -23.39
C SER A 944 13.39 17.94 -23.19
N SER A 945 13.75 17.26 -22.09
CA SER A 945 13.35 15.89 -21.73
C SER A 945 12.05 15.80 -20.92
N LEU A 946 11.30 16.90 -20.77
CA LEU A 946 10.04 16.95 -20.03
C LEU A 946 8.94 16.20 -20.77
N GLU A 947 8.68 14.94 -20.39
CA GLU A 947 7.64 14.09 -20.98
C GLU A 947 6.23 14.45 -20.50
N SER A 948 6.09 14.93 -19.26
CA SER A 948 4.80 15.16 -18.59
C SER A 948 4.77 16.48 -17.81
N LEU A 949 3.86 17.38 -18.20
CA LEU A 949 3.64 18.68 -17.55
C LEU A 949 2.19 18.78 -17.06
N GLU A 950 2.00 18.96 -15.76
CA GLU A 950 0.69 19.10 -15.12
C GLU A 950 0.61 20.42 -14.34
N ILE A 951 -0.35 21.28 -14.67
CA ILE A 951 -0.49 22.63 -14.12
C ILE A 951 -1.95 22.86 -13.70
N LEU A 952 -2.25 22.74 -12.41
CA LEU A 952 -3.60 22.91 -11.86
C LEU A 952 -3.67 24.11 -10.89
N GLY A 953 -4.35 25.20 -11.26
CA GLY A 953 -4.61 26.34 -10.37
C GLY A 953 -3.37 27.15 -10.02
N LEU A 954 -2.69 27.76 -11.00
CA LEU A 954 -1.63 28.73 -10.70
C LEU A 954 -2.21 30.09 -10.27
N HIS A 955 -1.50 30.76 -9.39
CA HIS A 955 -1.80 32.11 -8.94
C HIS A 955 -0.69 33.08 -9.39
N PRO A 956 -0.98 34.13 -10.20
CA PRO A 956 0.02 35.12 -10.59
C PRO A 956 0.55 35.91 -9.38
N ILE A 957 1.82 36.34 -9.47
CA ILE A 957 2.45 37.26 -8.51
C ILE A 957 1.86 38.68 -8.62
N SER A 958 1.58 39.12 -9.85
CA SER A 958 1.20 40.49 -10.19
C SER A 958 -0.02 40.52 -11.10
N GLU A 959 -0.75 41.63 -11.15
CA GLU A 959 -1.85 41.80 -12.10
C GLU A 959 -1.37 41.59 -13.55
N GLY A 960 -2.18 40.90 -14.35
CA GLY A 960 -1.87 40.61 -15.76
C GLY A 960 -2.13 39.16 -16.17
N ALA A 961 -1.80 38.85 -17.42
CA ALA A 961 -1.87 37.48 -17.94
C ALA A 961 -0.70 36.62 -17.42
N LEU A 962 -1.00 35.39 -17.01
CA LEU A 962 -0.03 34.30 -16.91
C LEU A 962 0.20 33.74 -18.31
N VAL A 963 1.46 33.67 -18.75
CA VAL A 963 1.89 33.17 -20.05
C VAL A 963 2.88 32.03 -19.85
N LEU A 964 2.70 30.93 -20.60
CA LEU A 964 3.61 29.79 -20.62
C LEU A 964 4.31 29.69 -21.99
N SER A 965 5.63 29.57 -22.01
CA SER A 965 6.37 29.15 -23.22
C SER A 965 6.60 27.64 -23.20
N LEU A 966 6.05 26.97 -24.22
CA LEU A 966 6.17 25.53 -24.48
C LEU A 966 7.03 25.22 -25.72
N ASP A 967 7.69 26.24 -26.29
CA ASP A 967 8.73 26.05 -27.30
C ASP A 967 9.89 25.23 -26.71
N GLY A 968 10.73 24.59 -27.54
CA GLY A 968 11.90 23.83 -27.10
C GLY A 968 11.64 22.47 -26.44
N LEU A 969 10.43 22.23 -25.92
CA LEU A 969 9.99 20.95 -25.36
C LEU A 969 9.88 19.88 -26.47
N GLN A 970 10.88 18.99 -26.55
CA GLN A 970 11.00 18.01 -27.63
C GLN A 970 10.44 16.62 -27.27
N ASP A 971 10.43 16.27 -25.98
CA ASP A 971 9.91 14.97 -25.52
C ASP A 971 8.52 15.03 -24.89
N LEU A 972 7.91 16.22 -24.74
CA LEU A 972 6.60 16.40 -24.08
C LEU A 972 5.51 15.59 -24.78
N ARG A 973 4.92 14.64 -24.05
CA ARG A 973 3.82 13.77 -24.51
C ARG A 973 2.49 14.17 -23.88
N ASN A 974 2.51 14.52 -22.60
CA ASN A 974 1.31 14.80 -21.81
C ASN A 974 1.33 16.24 -21.28
N LEU A 975 0.28 17.01 -21.57
CA LEU A 975 0.05 18.34 -21.00
C LEU A 975 -1.37 18.42 -20.43
N THR A 976 -1.48 18.62 -19.13
CA THR A 976 -2.76 18.78 -18.42
C THR A 976 -2.81 20.12 -17.71
N VAL A 977 -3.86 20.91 -17.97
CA VAL A 977 -4.01 22.31 -17.52
C VAL A 977 -5.40 22.52 -16.92
N PHE A 978 -5.50 23.06 -15.70
CA PHE A 978 -6.77 23.20 -14.97
C PHE A 978 -6.86 24.52 -14.21
N ARG A 979 -8.03 25.17 -14.20
CA ARG A 979 -8.33 26.42 -13.44
C ARG A 979 -7.31 27.54 -13.61
N TRP A 980 -7.22 28.06 -14.82
CA TRP A 980 -6.42 29.24 -15.12
C TRP A 980 -7.20 30.52 -14.81
N LYS A 981 -7.45 30.80 -13.52
CA LYS A 981 -8.31 31.91 -13.09
C LYS A 981 -7.71 32.75 -11.97
N PHE A 982 -7.77 34.07 -12.15
CA PHE A 982 -7.51 35.07 -11.11
C PHE A 982 -8.80 35.85 -10.85
N TYR A 983 -8.97 36.31 -9.62
CA TYR A 983 -10.02 37.24 -9.23
C TYR A 983 -9.34 38.57 -8.88
N ASN A 984 -9.52 39.57 -9.74
CA ASN A 984 -9.10 40.93 -9.41
C ASN A 984 -10.09 41.53 -8.38
N VAL A 985 -9.58 42.40 -7.50
CA VAL A 985 -10.35 43.14 -6.47
C VAL A 985 -11.47 44.02 -7.08
N HIS A 986 -11.49 44.20 -8.40
CA HIS A 986 -12.47 44.98 -9.16
C HIS A 986 -13.42 44.14 -10.05
N ASP A 987 -13.66 42.86 -9.73
CA ASP A 987 -14.63 41.94 -10.39
C ASP A 987 -14.46 41.73 -11.92
N LYS A 988 -13.39 42.26 -12.52
CA LYS A 988 -13.06 42.04 -13.93
C LYS A 988 -12.47 40.65 -14.12
N VAL A 989 -13.23 39.78 -14.79
CA VAL A 989 -12.75 38.49 -15.28
C VAL A 989 -11.83 38.73 -16.49
N TYR A 990 -10.54 38.52 -16.29
CA TYR A 990 -9.57 38.40 -17.39
C TYR A 990 -9.49 36.94 -17.82
N SER A 991 -9.51 36.70 -19.14
CA SER A 991 -9.51 35.37 -19.75
C SER A 991 -8.13 35.07 -20.35
N TYR A 992 -7.48 33.99 -19.93
CA TYR A 992 -6.05 33.76 -20.15
C TYR A 992 -5.77 33.04 -21.47
N GLU A 993 -5.09 33.71 -22.41
CA GLU A 993 -4.75 33.11 -23.72
C GLU A 993 -3.49 32.24 -23.65
N LEU A 994 -3.60 30.98 -24.10
CA LEU A 994 -2.45 30.14 -24.41
C LEU A 994 -1.82 30.62 -25.73
N GLU A 995 -0.94 31.62 -25.63
CA GLU A 995 -0.35 32.32 -26.80
C GLU A 995 0.66 31.49 -27.60
N CYS A 996 1.30 30.49 -26.96
CA CYS A 996 2.39 29.71 -27.55
C CYS A 996 1.90 28.62 -28.52
N GLN A 997 2.77 28.18 -29.42
CA GLN A 997 2.50 27.00 -30.24
C GLN A 997 2.86 25.74 -29.46
N LEU A 998 1.89 24.82 -29.35
CA LEU A 998 2.09 23.52 -28.69
C LEU A 998 3.16 22.68 -29.41
N PRO A 999 3.97 21.89 -28.69
CA PRO A 999 5.10 21.17 -29.28
C PRO A 999 4.66 19.99 -30.17
N ALA A 1000 5.47 19.67 -31.17
CA ALA A 1000 5.18 18.64 -32.17
C ALA A 1000 5.19 17.20 -31.60
N SER A 1001 5.77 17.02 -30.42
CA SER A 1001 5.89 15.77 -29.68
C SER A 1001 4.61 15.35 -28.96
N LEU A 1002 3.73 16.32 -28.67
CA LEU A 1002 2.58 16.18 -27.78
C LEU A 1002 1.61 15.10 -28.28
N GLN A 1003 1.16 14.23 -27.38
CA GLN A 1003 0.30 13.07 -27.67
C GLN A 1003 -1.06 13.20 -26.99
N VAL A 1004 -1.10 13.77 -25.79
CA VAL A 1004 -2.30 14.01 -24.98
C VAL A 1004 -2.29 15.47 -24.53
N LEU A 1005 -3.37 16.19 -24.84
CA LEU A 1005 -3.65 17.52 -24.31
C LEU A 1005 -4.98 17.54 -23.57
N GLU A 1006 -4.97 17.94 -22.31
CA GLU A 1006 -6.15 18.12 -21.48
C GLU A 1006 -6.19 19.56 -20.95
N ILE A 1007 -7.28 20.29 -21.20
CA ILE A 1007 -7.46 21.66 -20.71
C ILE A 1007 -8.85 21.82 -20.11
N TYR A 1008 -8.89 22.35 -18.89
CA TYR A 1008 -10.09 22.45 -18.06
C TYR A 1008 -10.24 23.84 -17.44
N GLU A 1009 -11.48 24.35 -17.43
CA GLU A 1009 -11.91 25.53 -16.67
C GLU A 1009 -11.12 26.85 -16.99
N ASN A 1010 -11.64 27.61 -17.95
CA ASN A 1010 -11.40 29.04 -18.22
C ASN A 1010 -10.11 29.43 -18.96
N VAL A 1011 -9.53 28.53 -19.74
CA VAL A 1011 -8.39 28.84 -20.64
C VAL A 1011 -8.90 29.32 -22.00
N CYS A 1012 -8.26 30.34 -22.57
CA CYS A 1012 -8.48 30.78 -23.95
C CYS A 1012 -7.48 30.16 -24.94
N LEU A 1013 -7.97 29.73 -26.10
CA LEU A 1013 -7.12 29.15 -27.16
C LEU A 1013 -7.16 29.98 -28.44
N ARG A 1014 -5.97 30.30 -28.98
CA ARG A 1014 -5.81 30.91 -30.31
C ARG A 1014 -6.00 29.87 -31.42
N SER A 1015 -6.53 30.30 -32.55
CA SER A 1015 -6.91 29.40 -33.66
C SER A 1015 -5.75 28.65 -34.31
N ASN A 1016 -4.51 29.11 -34.10
CA ASN A 1016 -3.27 28.51 -34.62
C ASN A 1016 -2.43 27.78 -33.55
N VAL A 1017 -2.92 27.62 -32.31
CA VAL A 1017 -2.20 26.99 -31.18
C VAL A 1017 -1.69 25.58 -31.52
N PHE A 1018 -2.41 24.85 -32.35
CA PHE A 1018 -2.13 23.48 -32.80
C PHE A 1018 -1.20 23.36 -34.02
N ALA A 1019 -0.63 24.47 -34.52
CA ALA A 1019 0.05 24.50 -35.82
C ALA A 1019 1.27 23.57 -35.97
N ARG A 1020 1.83 23.02 -34.88
CA ARG A 1020 2.95 22.07 -34.92
C ARG A 1020 2.59 20.63 -34.48
N CYS A 1021 1.37 20.37 -34.02
CA CYS A 1021 0.99 19.20 -33.21
C CYS A 1021 0.88 17.85 -33.95
N THR A 1022 1.89 17.48 -34.74
CA THR A 1022 1.85 16.30 -35.63
C THR A 1022 1.58 14.95 -34.95
N LYS A 1023 1.95 14.78 -33.67
CA LYS A 1023 1.74 13.54 -32.90
C LYS A 1023 0.52 13.55 -31.97
N LEU A 1024 -0.28 14.63 -31.95
CA LEU A 1024 -1.38 14.78 -31.01
C LEU A 1024 -2.46 13.74 -31.31
N SER A 1025 -2.71 12.85 -30.35
CA SER A 1025 -3.62 11.69 -30.48
C SER A 1025 -4.91 11.86 -29.67
N GLU A 1026 -4.85 12.52 -28.53
CA GLU A 1026 -6.01 12.84 -27.69
C GLU A 1026 -6.03 14.32 -27.31
N LEU A 1027 -7.17 14.96 -27.54
CA LEU A 1027 -7.43 16.38 -27.29
C LEU A 1027 -8.73 16.52 -26.49
N ASN A 1028 -8.64 16.85 -25.21
CA ASN A 1028 -9.78 17.04 -24.31
C ASN A 1028 -9.82 18.50 -23.82
N LEU A 1029 -10.86 19.24 -24.20
CA LEU A 1029 -11.08 20.64 -23.82
C LEU A 1029 -12.44 20.78 -23.12
N THR A 1030 -12.45 21.24 -21.87
CA THR A 1030 -13.68 21.35 -21.04
C THR A 1030 -13.81 22.73 -20.40
N SER A 1031 -14.96 23.39 -20.57
CA SER A 1031 -15.26 24.71 -19.99
C SER A 1031 -14.19 25.76 -20.32
N CYS A 1032 -13.72 25.77 -21.57
CA CYS A 1032 -12.68 26.66 -22.10
C CYS A 1032 -13.28 27.66 -23.09
N HIS A 1033 -12.51 28.63 -23.60
CA HIS A 1033 -12.98 29.59 -24.60
C HIS A 1033 -12.07 29.57 -25.85
N ALA A 1034 -12.64 29.53 -27.04
CA ALA A 1034 -11.86 29.55 -28.29
C ALA A 1034 -12.75 30.00 -29.44
N THR A 1035 -12.41 31.05 -30.20
CA THR A 1035 -13.30 31.53 -31.27
C THR A 1035 -13.36 30.60 -32.49
N SER A 1036 -12.25 29.93 -32.79
CA SER A 1036 -12.13 28.88 -33.82
C SER A 1036 -10.96 27.98 -33.50
N LEU A 1037 -11.05 26.70 -33.90
CA LEU A 1037 -9.98 25.72 -33.73
C LEU A 1037 -9.56 25.20 -35.11
N ASN A 1038 -8.24 25.09 -35.36
CA ASN A 1038 -7.70 24.59 -36.62
C ASN A 1038 -6.68 23.48 -36.38
N LEU A 1039 -7.11 22.25 -36.67
CA LEU A 1039 -6.38 21.01 -36.39
C LEU A 1039 -5.66 20.45 -37.62
N ARG A 1040 -5.53 21.23 -38.71
CA ARG A 1040 -5.03 20.80 -40.05
C ARG A 1040 -3.63 20.15 -40.14
N ASN A 1041 -2.89 20.15 -39.03
CA ASN A 1041 -1.52 19.60 -38.92
C ASN A 1041 -1.45 18.50 -37.84
N CYS A 1042 -2.58 18.08 -37.25
CA CYS A 1042 -2.66 17.17 -36.11
C CYS A 1042 -2.89 15.72 -36.57
N ASN A 1043 -2.08 15.28 -37.54
CA ASN A 1043 -2.34 14.12 -38.41
C ASN A 1043 -2.46 12.77 -37.67
N ALA A 1044 -2.18 12.71 -36.37
CA ALA A 1044 -2.29 11.52 -35.51
C ALA A 1044 -3.53 11.50 -34.60
N LEU A 1045 -4.42 12.51 -34.67
CA LEU A 1045 -5.60 12.60 -33.79
C LEU A 1045 -6.47 11.35 -33.88
N GLN A 1046 -6.78 10.76 -32.73
CA GLN A 1046 -7.69 9.62 -32.55
C GLN A 1046 -8.94 10.03 -31.77
N ARG A 1047 -8.80 10.94 -30.80
CA ARG A 1047 -9.87 11.38 -29.91
C ARG A 1047 -9.88 12.90 -29.77
N VAL A 1048 -11.04 13.50 -30.02
CA VAL A 1048 -11.31 14.92 -29.78
C VAL A 1048 -12.54 15.04 -28.92
N GLY A 1049 -12.38 15.47 -27.66
CA GLY A 1049 -13.44 15.79 -26.72
C GLY A 1049 -13.51 17.30 -26.47
N LEU A 1050 -14.61 17.93 -26.83
CA LEU A 1050 -14.92 19.33 -26.58
C LEU A 1050 -16.19 19.41 -25.73
N GLU A 1051 -16.12 19.98 -24.54
CA GLU A 1051 -17.29 20.25 -23.71
C GLU A 1051 -17.29 21.72 -23.28
N LYS A 1052 -18.41 22.42 -23.48
CA LYS A 1052 -18.60 23.82 -23.06
C LYS A 1052 -17.47 24.73 -23.51
N VAL A 1053 -17.09 24.62 -24.80
CA VAL A 1053 -16.09 25.51 -25.40
C VAL A 1053 -16.79 26.79 -25.85
N GLU A 1054 -16.74 27.80 -24.99
CA GLU A 1054 -17.36 29.11 -25.17
C GLU A 1054 -16.78 29.86 -26.38
N GLY A 1055 -17.64 30.59 -27.09
CA GLY A 1055 -17.26 31.43 -28.24
C GLY A 1055 -16.89 30.67 -29.52
N LEU A 1056 -16.79 29.32 -29.48
CA LEU A 1056 -16.40 28.49 -30.61
C LEU A 1056 -17.42 28.56 -31.73
N ARG A 1057 -17.02 29.12 -32.88
CA ARG A 1057 -17.84 29.22 -34.09
C ARG A 1057 -17.50 28.14 -35.12
N THR A 1058 -16.23 27.76 -35.23
CA THR A 1058 -15.79 26.82 -36.26
C THR A 1058 -14.69 25.88 -35.77
N LEU A 1059 -14.90 24.57 -35.95
CA LEU A 1059 -13.91 23.52 -35.75
C LEU A 1059 -13.44 23.02 -37.12
N SER A 1060 -12.17 23.25 -37.45
CA SER A 1060 -11.63 23.09 -38.81
C SER A 1060 -10.37 22.23 -38.87
N GLY A 1061 -10.04 21.71 -40.06
CA GLY A 1061 -8.79 20.97 -40.31
C GLY A 1061 -8.79 19.50 -39.89
N LEU A 1062 -9.92 18.97 -39.42
CA LEU A 1062 -10.08 17.57 -39.01
C LEU A 1062 -9.71 16.58 -40.13
N SER A 1063 -9.91 16.93 -41.40
CA SER A 1063 -9.64 16.07 -42.55
C SER A 1063 -8.15 15.78 -42.80
N SER A 1064 -7.22 16.50 -42.15
CA SER A 1064 -5.80 16.12 -42.09
C SER A 1064 -5.56 14.79 -41.35
N SER A 1065 -6.50 14.43 -40.47
CA SER A 1065 -6.50 13.26 -39.60
C SER A 1065 -7.68 12.34 -39.96
N ALA A 1066 -8.17 12.43 -41.20
CA ALA A 1066 -9.39 11.79 -41.70
C ALA A 1066 -9.48 10.28 -41.43
N ALA A 1067 -8.35 9.57 -41.53
CA ALA A 1067 -8.27 8.13 -41.34
C ALA A 1067 -7.95 7.72 -39.89
N THR A 1068 -7.57 8.65 -39.02
CA THR A 1068 -7.10 8.36 -37.65
C THR A 1068 -8.12 8.76 -36.57
N ILE A 1069 -8.94 9.80 -36.78
CA ILE A 1069 -9.91 10.24 -35.77
C ILE A 1069 -10.99 9.16 -35.65
N GLU A 1070 -10.97 8.41 -34.55
CA GLU A 1070 -11.97 7.41 -34.21
C GLU A 1070 -13.13 8.02 -33.40
N LYS A 1071 -12.88 9.06 -32.59
CA LYS A 1071 -13.89 9.68 -31.71
C LYS A 1071 -13.90 11.20 -31.79
N LEU A 1072 -15.05 11.79 -32.07
CA LEU A 1072 -15.30 13.23 -32.04
C LEU A 1072 -16.53 13.52 -31.18
N LYS A 1073 -16.31 14.13 -30.01
CA LYS A 1073 -17.35 14.51 -29.06
C LYS A 1073 -17.32 16.02 -28.89
N VAL A 1074 -18.46 16.66 -29.09
CA VAL A 1074 -18.67 18.10 -28.93
C VAL A 1074 -19.99 18.29 -28.19
N ASN A 1075 -19.96 18.87 -26.99
CA ASN A 1075 -21.11 19.01 -26.10
C ASN A 1075 -21.22 20.45 -25.57
N GLY A 1076 -22.38 21.10 -25.68
CA GLY A 1076 -22.65 22.42 -25.08
C GLY A 1076 -21.77 23.54 -25.65
N CYS A 1077 -21.38 23.43 -26.92
CA CYS A 1077 -20.59 24.44 -27.62
C CYS A 1077 -21.53 25.32 -28.45
N ASP A 1078 -22.43 26.03 -27.76
CA ASP A 1078 -23.67 26.59 -28.29
C ASP A 1078 -23.50 27.52 -29.51
N THR A 1079 -22.34 28.15 -29.65
CA THR A 1079 -21.98 29.09 -30.74
C THR A 1079 -21.45 28.44 -32.02
N LEU A 1080 -21.25 27.11 -32.04
CA LEU A 1080 -20.61 26.39 -33.14
C LEU A 1080 -21.55 26.31 -34.35
N ASP A 1081 -21.19 26.98 -35.46
CA ASP A 1081 -22.01 27.03 -36.68
C ASP A 1081 -21.52 26.08 -37.78
N ARG A 1082 -20.23 25.69 -37.77
CA ARG A 1082 -19.58 24.90 -38.83
C ARG A 1082 -18.52 23.93 -38.33
N ILE A 1083 -18.52 22.72 -38.91
CA ILE A 1083 -17.44 21.73 -38.79
C ILE A 1083 -17.00 21.29 -40.21
N PRO A 1084 -16.13 22.05 -40.91
CA PRO A 1084 -15.78 21.76 -42.30
C PRO A 1084 -14.91 20.51 -42.45
N GLY A 1085 -15.24 19.66 -43.44
CA GLY A 1085 -14.54 18.40 -43.69
C GLY A 1085 -14.97 17.26 -42.76
N LEU A 1086 -16.08 17.41 -42.02
CA LEU A 1086 -16.66 16.35 -41.19
C LEU A 1086 -17.09 15.12 -42.01
N ASP A 1087 -17.47 15.33 -43.27
CA ASP A 1087 -17.80 14.30 -44.29
C ASP A 1087 -16.58 13.53 -44.81
N GLN A 1088 -15.37 13.98 -44.49
CA GLN A 1088 -14.11 13.38 -44.96
C GLN A 1088 -13.46 12.45 -43.91
N LEU A 1089 -14.03 12.35 -42.70
CA LEU A 1089 -13.43 11.61 -41.58
C LEU A 1089 -13.72 10.10 -41.66
N VAL A 1090 -13.19 9.45 -42.70
CA VAL A 1090 -13.42 8.03 -43.01
C VAL A 1090 -13.10 7.06 -41.86
N GLY A 1091 -12.25 7.43 -40.90
CA GLY A 1091 -11.92 6.63 -39.70
C GLY A 1091 -12.87 6.80 -38.51
N LEU A 1092 -13.82 7.73 -38.58
CA LEU A 1092 -14.67 8.14 -37.46
C LEU A 1092 -15.70 7.06 -37.10
N ARG A 1093 -15.78 6.75 -35.80
CA ARG A 1093 -16.64 5.70 -35.21
C ARG A 1093 -17.69 6.27 -34.25
N ASP A 1094 -17.28 7.18 -33.37
CA ASP A 1094 -18.07 7.71 -32.26
C ASP A 1094 -18.23 9.23 -32.45
N LEU A 1095 -19.30 9.66 -33.11
CA LEU A 1095 -19.62 11.07 -33.37
C LEU A 1095 -20.76 11.54 -32.45
N ARG A 1096 -20.43 12.40 -31.49
CA ARG A 1096 -21.42 12.97 -30.56
C ARG A 1096 -21.41 14.49 -30.65
N LEU A 1097 -22.43 15.06 -31.28
CA LEU A 1097 -22.64 16.50 -31.40
C LEU A 1097 -23.89 16.85 -30.58
N ARG A 1098 -23.71 17.33 -29.35
CA ARG A 1098 -24.79 17.54 -28.38
C ARG A 1098 -24.89 18.99 -27.94
N ASN A 1099 -26.10 19.49 -27.75
CA ASN A 1099 -26.36 20.86 -27.29
C ASN A 1099 -25.57 21.90 -28.12
N LEU A 1100 -25.80 21.95 -29.43
CA LEU A 1100 -25.12 22.88 -30.36
C LEU A 1100 -26.15 23.79 -31.03
N CYS A 1101 -26.63 24.80 -30.31
CA CYS A 1101 -27.76 25.62 -30.72
C CYS A 1101 -27.52 26.44 -32.02
N SER A 1102 -26.27 26.71 -32.40
CA SER A 1102 -25.96 27.46 -33.63
C SER A 1102 -25.78 26.59 -34.88
N ILE A 1103 -25.65 25.26 -34.76
CA ILE A 1103 -25.43 24.38 -35.92
C ILE A 1103 -26.79 24.04 -36.55
N ARG A 1104 -27.04 24.60 -37.75
CA ARG A 1104 -28.33 24.47 -38.47
C ARG A 1104 -28.33 23.48 -39.62
N ASN A 1105 -27.16 23.25 -40.22
CA ASN A 1105 -26.99 22.30 -41.30
C ASN A 1105 -25.57 21.76 -41.19
N LEU A 1106 -25.48 20.46 -40.90
CA LEU A 1106 -24.25 19.70 -41.08
C LEU A 1106 -24.11 19.43 -42.58
N ARG A 1107 -23.37 20.29 -43.29
CA ARG A 1107 -23.13 20.16 -44.74
C ARG A 1107 -22.30 18.93 -45.04
N LEU A 1108 -22.98 17.80 -45.15
CA LEU A 1108 -22.41 16.48 -45.32
C LEU A 1108 -22.79 15.94 -46.70
N SER A 1109 -22.44 16.71 -47.74
CA SER A 1109 -22.79 16.44 -49.16
C SER A 1109 -22.30 15.09 -49.73
N LYS A 1110 -21.54 14.33 -48.93
CA LYS A 1110 -21.10 12.95 -49.18
C LYS A 1110 -21.08 12.14 -47.87
N ILE A 1111 -22.10 12.30 -47.02
CA ILE A 1111 -22.10 11.75 -45.66
C ILE A 1111 -21.77 10.25 -45.63
N GLY A 1112 -22.29 9.47 -46.58
CA GLY A 1112 -21.98 8.04 -46.75
C GLY A 1112 -20.51 7.67 -47.00
N CYS A 1113 -19.59 8.63 -47.14
CA CYS A 1113 -18.14 8.38 -47.10
C CYS A 1113 -17.61 8.03 -45.70
N LEU A 1114 -18.36 8.31 -44.63
CA LEU A 1114 -17.99 8.01 -43.23
C LEU A 1114 -18.19 6.53 -42.86
N THR A 1115 -17.71 5.62 -43.71
CA THR A 1115 -18.07 4.18 -43.72
C THR A 1115 -17.78 3.40 -42.42
N ASN A 1116 -16.97 3.93 -41.51
CA ASN A 1116 -16.67 3.31 -40.21
C ASN A 1116 -17.52 3.84 -39.03
N LEU A 1117 -18.55 4.67 -39.28
CA LEU A 1117 -19.34 5.28 -38.21
C LEU A 1117 -20.26 4.25 -37.51
N GLU A 1118 -20.08 4.11 -36.20
CA GLU A 1118 -20.68 3.07 -35.35
C GLU A 1118 -21.70 3.65 -34.36
N GLU A 1119 -21.48 4.86 -33.86
CA GLU A 1119 -22.41 5.62 -33.01
C GLU A 1119 -22.54 7.07 -33.48
N LEU A 1120 -23.79 7.53 -33.67
CA LEU A 1120 -24.13 8.92 -33.98
C LEU A 1120 -25.14 9.45 -32.96
N TYR A 1121 -24.83 10.61 -32.41
CA TYR A 1121 -25.67 11.35 -31.45
C TYR A 1121 -25.72 12.83 -31.86
N LEU A 1122 -26.93 13.36 -32.09
CA LEU A 1122 -27.19 14.75 -32.52
C LEU A 1122 -28.09 15.52 -31.52
N ASP A 1123 -28.21 15.04 -30.29
CA ASP A 1123 -29.20 15.49 -29.30
C ASP A 1123 -29.06 16.99 -28.96
N GLY A 1124 -30.12 17.78 -29.14
CA GLY A 1124 -30.10 19.22 -28.83
C GLY A 1124 -29.30 20.08 -29.83
N THR A 1125 -29.23 19.65 -31.09
CA THR A 1125 -28.75 20.49 -32.20
C THR A 1125 -29.94 21.04 -33.00
N ASN A 1126 -29.75 22.15 -33.73
CA ASN A 1126 -30.81 22.76 -34.55
C ASN A 1126 -30.72 22.32 -36.03
N VAL A 1127 -30.33 21.06 -36.27
CA VAL A 1127 -30.14 20.51 -37.63
C VAL A 1127 -31.49 20.07 -38.19
N GLU A 1128 -32.17 20.98 -38.90
CA GLU A 1128 -33.53 20.78 -39.41
C GLU A 1128 -33.60 19.65 -40.46
N HIS A 1129 -32.61 19.54 -41.35
CA HIS A 1129 -32.54 18.53 -42.42
C HIS A 1129 -31.10 18.05 -42.66
N LEU A 1130 -30.96 16.76 -43.02
CA LEU A 1130 -29.75 16.20 -43.65
C LEU A 1130 -29.94 16.19 -45.18
N GLU A 1131 -28.85 16.21 -45.95
CA GLU A 1131 -28.90 16.38 -47.42
C GLU A 1131 -29.30 15.10 -48.19
N GLU A 1132 -29.51 13.96 -47.50
CA GLU A 1132 -29.99 12.69 -48.07
C GLU A 1132 -31.08 12.06 -47.17
N ASP A 1133 -32.05 11.36 -47.78
CA ASP A 1133 -33.19 10.75 -47.07
C ASP A 1133 -32.77 9.63 -46.10
N VAL A 1134 -33.51 9.45 -45.00
CA VAL A 1134 -33.23 8.43 -43.96
C VAL A 1134 -33.02 7.00 -44.49
N PRO A 1135 -33.76 6.48 -45.49
CA PRO A 1135 -33.48 5.16 -46.06
C PRO A 1135 -32.14 5.09 -46.80
N THR A 1136 -31.74 6.18 -47.45
CA THR A 1136 -30.45 6.33 -48.16
C THR A 1136 -29.30 6.39 -47.15
N LEU A 1137 -29.47 7.17 -46.08
CA LEU A 1137 -28.56 7.19 -44.93
C LEU A 1137 -28.39 5.78 -44.33
N ALA A 1138 -29.49 5.07 -44.07
CA ALA A 1138 -29.46 3.70 -43.53
C ALA A 1138 -28.75 2.69 -44.44
N ALA A 1139 -28.77 2.91 -45.76
CA ALA A 1139 -28.02 2.09 -46.72
C ALA A 1139 -26.51 2.33 -46.66
N TYR A 1140 -26.05 3.54 -46.30
CA TYR A 1140 -24.62 3.83 -46.14
C TYR A 1140 -24.02 3.34 -44.82
N TRP A 1141 -24.79 3.30 -43.72
CA TRP A 1141 -24.35 2.68 -42.45
C TRP A 1141 -25.31 1.62 -41.89
N PRO A 1142 -25.28 0.38 -42.43
CA PRO A 1142 -26.07 -0.72 -41.90
C PRO A 1142 -25.69 -1.21 -40.48
N ARG A 1143 -24.80 -0.49 -39.76
CA ARG A 1143 -24.38 -0.78 -38.37
C ARG A 1143 -24.51 0.42 -37.42
N LEU A 1144 -25.03 1.56 -37.89
CA LEU A 1144 -25.07 2.79 -37.10
C LEU A 1144 -26.07 2.70 -35.95
N LYS A 1145 -25.58 2.85 -34.72
CA LYS A 1145 -26.42 2.87 -33.51
C LYS A 1145 -26.98 4.29 -33.36
N TRP A 1146 -28.18 4.50 -33.91
CA TRP A 1146 -28.92 5.76 -33.80
C TRP A 1146 -29.24 6.08 -32.35
N GLY A 1147 -28.45 6.98 -31.76
CA GLY A 1147 -28.65 7.45 -30.40
C GLY A 1147 -29.71 8.55 -30.35
N SER A 1148 -30.89 8.22 -29.81
CA SER A 1148 -31.91 9.18 -29.38
C SER A 1148 -32.16 10.38 -30.33
N LEU A 1149 -32.61 10.09 -31.56
CA LEU A 1149 -33.36 11.06 -32.37
C LEU A 1149 -34.74 11.34 -31.73
N VAL A 1150 -34.73 12.01 -30.57
CA VAL A 1150 -35.92 12.39 -29.82
C VAL A 1150 -36.34 13.80 -30.26
N ASN A 1151 -37.15 13.84 -31.30
CA ASN A 1151 -37.92 14.98 -31.79
C ASN A 1151 -37.14 16.30 -32.03
N THR A 1152 -36.47 16.35 -33.19
CA THR A 1152 -36.48 17.52 -34.08
C THR A 1152 -36.88 17.04 -35.47
#